data_AF-A0A957RFM7-F1
#
_entry.id   AF-A0A957RFM7-F1
#
_cell.length_a   1.000
_cell.length_b   1.000
_cell.length_c   1.000
_cell.angle_alpha   90.00
_cell.angle_beta   90.00
_cell.angle_gamma   90.00
#
_symmetry.space_group_name_H-M   'P 1'
#
loop_
_entity.id
_entity.type
_entity.pdbx_description
1 polymer ?
#
loop_
_entity_poly.entity_id
_entity_poly.type
_entity_poly.pdbx_seq_one_letter_code
_entity_poly.pdbx_strand_id
1 'polypeptide(L)'
;MTPSSVTSRHSSDHITRFSILQSSARLARALLAFLTLLARNLLLAVPVLLAVIYVSYLGLEMATGAGFAPAAEYALREGNAYFVRLLHGDLGMGTAATSINNPAPVASYLWEIFSRSLGLLAVSLALATLLGVAIGLRAATRTHDNRALPLLMVSIIGVSMPSFFAALLLQLLIIRITRITGTPLLPVGGFGWDSHLILPALVLAARPIAQITRVTYLSVREALRADYVRTARSKGISQRRIIAGHVMRNVAVPIFTTLGLSLRFALSSLPVVELFFGWPGAGFVLLKAIAAGDTNTTIALLLCFAALFILVNLLLDLTYSRLDPRLRALSQDAAKANRSSALEALQGLLAAGRRLVAYLISDDWWRDLERSVQRMGRRLLWRRPRGAGFRSDAMEPAGAPDESGAARRQRGAWRAAWRGNVALWLGGLISLGLLVVFIFGPQLAPHSPFTTRGLEIVDGEFLIPPFAPDAVYPWGTDVMGRDMMSLVLAGAQQTLTLAAIVVLARLIIGVLLGALAGWFYGSWLDRLIVWTAEVLAAFPTLLLAMLVILSLGIRSGTRPFLVGLSIVGWAELMQYVRSAVINLRPRPFIESAVAIGAREPRIVWHHVMPNLLPALISLAALEMGAVLMLLGELGFIGIFIGGGAFAELQIDGPPYHYSDVPEWASLLANVRLYARSYPWTALYPAGAFFLSILGFNLLGEGIRRVVEEAGVQFTRVFNRGALAALVILLIAGSVVRGNLGAAALYREQARRFDAEDAMTLVDELTQPAWSGRALGSEGLSASARFIADEFDALGLQRAGEDGTFFIPRQREFTHLIGEPSLTLNDGRPGPVYGQDFAAFPYLYQATGQAKGTVQVLAAGYLGESNRGFSLLPRAIRNLDYSDQILMVLSEEDALRFSRLPYAGMLVVTDDPASLTRRYTLSAREPVVTSFGGITSGQTVPTIWISPSTANRILAESGRTISELRRAADALVPDELLTVATSVNATLNVPGEVRKGVETTHIIGQLPAVQGQNLGGNVIVVMAQYDTPPLGPEGVYPAANDNGSGIALMLEIIRTLKETDYRPYKTFLFIAYSGEGTENGVPAYPPDVEKLTTARAGFAGNLSIEAVVDLRGVAAGEGNQLVIEAGGSLRLADLFEESASRLNAPVTRSGEPVDISIVFDRSQTNSGGQDAPQVGIRWEGWEASARTAADAVQTLDESKLESAGQVVTLALMTLGREDNY
;
A
#
# COMPACT_ATOMS: atom_id res chain seq x y z
N MET A 1 16.00 51.58 86.28
CA MET A 1 17.41 52.01 86.51
C MET A 1 18.22 51.55 85.31
N THR A 2 18.86 52.50 84.62
CA THR A 2 19.96 52.27 83.65
C THR A 2 21.08 51.44 84.32
N PRO A 3 21.91 50.64 83.59
CA PRO A 3 22.96 51.24 82.74
C PRO A 3 23.54 50.44 81.53
N SER A 4 24.13 51.23 80.62
CA SER A 4 25.37 51.10 79.81
C SER A 4 25.93 49.77 79.26
N SER A 5 26.10 49.76 77.93
CA SER A 5 27.25 49.32 77.08
C SER A 5 28.24 48.22 77.52
N VAL A 6 28.47 47.23 76.64
CA VAL A 6 29.75 46.92 75.95
C VAL A 6 29.51 45.83 74.87
N THR A 7 30.32 45.92 73.82
CA THR A 7 30.37 45.24 72.52
C THR A 7 30.39 43.70 72.48
N SER A 8 29.72 43.10 71.47
CA SER A 8 30.24 41.90 70.78
C SER A 8 29.94 41.95 69.27
N ARG A 9 31.00 42.19 68.47
CA ARG A 9 31.06 41.86 67.04
C ARG A 9 31.56 40.42 66.94
N HIS A 10 30.70 39.48 66.56
CA HIS A 10 31.03 38.28 65.79
C HIS A 10 29.78 37.39 65.67
N SER A 11 29.14 37.36 64.49
CA SER A 11 28.34 36.20 64.02
C SER A 11 27.67 36.37 62.63
N SER A 12 27.99 37.38 61.82
CA SER A 12 27.30 37.58 60.53
C SER A 12 27.89 36.83 59.31
N ASP A 13 29.10 36.27 59.39
CA ASP A 13 29.76 35.68 58.20
C ASP A 13 29.60 34.16 58.03
N HIS A 14 29.12 33.44 59.06
CA HIS A 14 28.96 31.98 58.97
C HIS A 14 27.61 31.53 58.40
N ILE A 15 26.59 32.38 58.39
CA ILE A 15 25.23 32.01 57.93
C ILE A 15 25.10 32.18 56.40
N THR A 16 25.82 33.13 55.80
CA THR A 16 25.79 33.38 54.35
C THR A 16 26.56 32.32 53.57
N ARG A 17 27.74 31.88 54.03
CA ARG A 17 28.54 30.82 53.35
C ARG A 17 27.87 29.44 53.37
N PHE A 18 27.13 29.10 54.42
CA PHE A 18 26.43 27.80 54.51
C PHE A 18 25.23 27.70 53.57
N SER A 19 24.52 28.81 53.31
CA SER A 19 23.39 28.84 52.37
C SER A 19 23.83 28.71 50.91
N ILE A 20 24.96 29.33 50.53
CA ILE A 20 25.52 29.33 49.17
C ILE A 20 26.09 27.95 48.79
N LEU A 21 26.70 27.24 49.76
CA LEU A 21 27.19 25.86 49.57
C LEU A 21 26.06 24.83 49.47
N GLN A 22 24.93 25.03 50.17
CA GLN A 22 23.76 24.18 50.01
C GLN A 22 23.00 24.43 48.69
N SER A 23 22.95 25.67 48.20
CA SER A 23 22.33 25.97 46.90
C SER A 23 23.16 25.44 45.74
N SER A 24 24.49 25.55 45.78
CA SER A 24 25.38 25.00 44.74
C SER A 24 25.36 23.47 44.71
N ALA A 25 25.33 22.79 45.87
CA ALA A 25 25.22 21.34 45.95
C ALA A 25 23.84 20.80 45.50
N ARG A 26 22.76 21.58 45.63
CA ARG A 26 21.43 21.26 45.09
C ARG A 26 21.37 21.47 43.58
N LEU A 27 21.97 22.56 43.07
CA LEU A 27 22.11 22.82 41.64
C LEU A 27 22.95 21.75 40.94
N ALA A 28 24.10 21.38 41.51
CA ALA A 28 24.95 20.32 40.97
C ALA A 28 24.24 18.96 40.94
N ARG A 29 23.51 18.58 41.99
CA ARG A 29 22.69 17.35 42.02
C ARG A 29 21.55 17.38 41.01
N ALA A 30 20.89 18.53 40.84
CA ALA A 30 19.83 18.69 39.85
C ALA A 30 20.38 18.62 38.42
N LEU A 31 21.55 19.23 38.17
CA LEU A 31 22.24 19.20 36.88
C LEU A 31 22.71 17.78 36.54
N LEU A 32 23.24 17.04 37.51
CA LEU A 32 23.69 15.66 37.32
C LEU A 32 22.50 14.70 37.11
N ALA A 33 21.39 14.91 37.81
CA ALA A 33 20.13 14.19 37.57
C ALA A 33 19.56 14.50 36.17
N PHE A 34 19.64 15.75 35.73
CA PHE A 34 19.24 16.17 34.38
C PHE A 34 20.12 15.53 33.30
N LEU A 35 21.45 15.60 33.44
CA LEU A 35 22.40 15.00 32.49
C LEU A 35 22.27 13.48 32.41
N THR A 36 22.00 12.80 33.54
CA THR A 36 21.79 11.35 33.54
C THR A 36 20.48 10.93 32.89
N LEU A 37 19.40 11.71 33.06
CA LEU A 37 18.13 11.49 32.37
C LEU A 37 18.27 11.73 30.87
N LEU A 38 18.97 12.81 30.47
CA LEU A 38 19.28 13.12 29.08
C LEU A 38 20.09 12.00 28.42
N ALA A 39 21.19 11.57 29.06
CA ALA A 39 22.04 10.50 28.54
C ALA A 39 21.28 9.17 28.39
N ARG A 40 20.42 8.82 29.36
CA ARG A 40 19.58 7.62 29.28
C ARG A 40 18.65 7.66 28.07
N ASN A 41 17.93 8.76 27.87
CA ASN A 41 16.96 8.87 26.77
C ASN A 41 17.66 8.89 25.40
N LEU A 42 18.84 9.51 25.30
CA LEU A 42 19.67 9.45 24.08
C LEU A 42 20.19 8.04 23.80
N LEU A 43 20.59 7.28 24.83
CA LEU A 43 20.99 5.88 24.65
C LEU A 43 19.84 4.98 24.20
N LEU A 44 18.62 5.23 24.69
CA LEU A 44 17.42 4.50 24.26
C LEU A 44 16.94 4.92 22.86
N ALA A 45 17.31 6.11 22.38
CA ALA A 45 17.00 6.59 21.04
C ALA A 45 17.77 5.85 19.94
N VAL A 46 19.02 5.47 20.19
CA VAL A 46 19.89 4.86 19.15
C VAL A 46 19.29 3.57 18.57
N PRO A 47 18.84 2.58 19.37
CA PRO A 47 18.19 1.38 18.84
C PRO A 47 16.92 1.68 18.01
N VAL A 48 16.17 2.71 18.40
CA VAL A 48 14.95 3.12 17.67
C VAL A 48 15.31 3.68 16.31
N LEU A 49 16.30 4.58 16.23
CA LEU A 49 16.77 5.14 14.95
C LEU A 49 17.38 4.07 14.04
N LEU A 50 18.13 3.12 14.60
CA LEU A 50 18.64 1.97 13.84
C LEU A 50 17.48 1.13 13.29
N ALA A 51 16.50 0.81 14.12
CA ALA A 51 15.31 0.08 13.67
C ALA A 51 14.58 0.83 12.55
N VAL A 52 14.51 2.17 12.60
CA VAL A 52 13.96 2.98 11.51
C VAL A 52 14.70 2.76 10.19
N ILE A 53 16.04 2.75 10.21
CA ILE A 53 16.87 2.50 9.02
C ILE A 53 16.58 1.09 8.45
N TYR A 54 16.75 0.05 9.27
CA TYR A 54 16.65 -1.34 8.79
C TYR A 54 15.24 -1.71 8.33
N VAL A 55 14.19 -1.31 9.08
CA VAL A 55 12.81 -1.59 8.71
C VAL A 55 12.41 -0.83 7.43
N SER A 56 12.95 0.38 7.22
CA SER A 56 12.67 1.14 6.01
C SER A 56 13.34 0.51 4.78
N TYR A 57 14.62 0.12 4.86
CA TYR A 57 15.27 -0.61 3.76
C TYR A 57 14.58 -1.94 3.47
N LEU A 58 14.24 -2.71 4.51
CA LEU A 58 13.52 -3.97 4.35
C LEU A 58 12.17 -3.75 3.66
N GLY A 59 11.38 -2.78 4.14
CA GLY A 59 10.05 -2.50 3.60
C GLY A 59 10.09 -1.98 2.16
N LEU A 60 11.04 -1.10 1.84
CA LEU A 60 11.20 -0.55 0.49
C LEU A 60 11.71 -1.60 -0.50
N GLU A 61 12.67 -2.44 -0.11
CA GLU A 61 13.18 -3.52 -0.97
C GLU A 61 12.12 -4.61 -1.20
N MET A 62 11.36 -4.98 -0.16
CA MET A 62 10.23 -5.89 -0.36
C MET A 62 9.13 -5.26 -1.23
N ALA A 63 8.97 -3.93 -1.21
CA ALA A 63 8.00 -3.24 -2.06
C ALA A 63 8.38 -3.27 -3.54
N THR A 64 9.65 -3.52 -3.90
CA THR A 64 10.07 -3.75 -5.29
C THR A 64 9.83 -5.19 -5.76
N GLY A 65 9.30 -6.06 -4.90
CA GLY A 65 8.99 -7.45 -5.20
C GLY A 65 10.00 -8.46 -4.63
N ALA A 66 11.04 -8.01 -3.93
CA ALA A 66 12.01 -8.92 -3.33
C ALA A 66 11.40 -9.79 -2.21
N GLY A 67 11.77 -11.08 -2.18
CA GLY A 67 11.42 -11.96 -1.06
C GLY A 67 12.02 -11.50 0.27
N PHE A 68 11.46 -11.96 1.40
CA PHE A 68 11.90 -11.51 2.74
C PHE A 68 13.39 -11.76 3.01
N ALA A 69 13.93 -12.92 2.62
CA ALA A 69 15.33 -13.28 2.86
C ALA A 69 16.33 -12.36 2.11
N PRO A 70 16.25 -12.21 0.76
CA PRO A 70 17.12 -11.28 0.04
C PRO A 70 16.92 -9.83 0.49
N ALA A 71 15.67 -9.41 0.77
CA ALA A 71 15.40 -8.06 1.28
C ALA A 71 16.01 -7.81 2.67
N ALA A 72 16.03 -8.82 3.55
CA ALA A 72 16.67 -8.71 4.86
C ALA A 72 18.19 -8.61 4.74
N GLU A 73 18.81 -9.36 3.82
CA GLU A 73 20.24 -9.25 3.53
C GLU A 73 20.59 -7.86 2.97
N TYR A 74 19.81 -7.38 2.00
CA TYR A 74 19.93 -6.03 1.45
C TYR A 74 19.80 -4.96 2.54
N ALA A 75 18.76 -5.06 3.39
CA ALA A 75 18.53 -4.12 4.47
C ALA A 75 19.67 -4.09 5.50
N LEU A 76 20.28 -5.25 5.80
CA LEU A 76 21.45 -5.32 6.66
C LEU A 76 22.66 -4.64 6.01
N ARG A 77 22.93 -4.94 4.73
CA ARG A 77 24.05 -4.37 3.99
C ARG A 77 23.93 -2.86 3.82
N GLU A 78 22.84 -2.40 3.21
CA GLU A 78 22.60 -0.99 2.90
C GLU A 78 22.28 -0.18 4.15
N GLY A 79 21.59 -0.78 5.13
CA GLY A 79 21.36 -0.15 6.44
C GLY A 79 22.67 0.12 7.18
N ASN A 80 23.63 -0.80 7.15
CA ASN A 80 24.97 -0.59 7.72
C ASN A 80 25.72 0.51 6.97
N ALA A 81 25.72 0.48 5.63
CA ALA A 81 26.38 1.49 4.81
C ALA A 81 25.79 2.89 5.04
N TYR A 82 24.46 3.00 5.11
CA TYR A 82 23.76 4.25 5.43
C TYR A 82 24.08 4.74 6.84
N PHE A 83 24.10 3.85 7.84
CA PHE A 83 24.48 4.22 9.21
C PHE A 83 25.90 4.78 9.29
N VAL A 84 26.86 4.17 8.60
CA VAL A 84 28.24 4.67 8.53
C VAL A 84 28.29 6.04 7.83
N ARG A 85 27.59 6.21 6.71
CA ARG A 85 27.49 7.52 6.00
C ARG A 85 26.87 8.61 6.90
N LEU A 86 25.79 8.28 7.60
CA LEU A 86 25.11 9.16 8.54
C LEU A 86 26.05 9.70 9.64
N LEU A 87 26.95 8.86 10.16
CA LEU A 87 27.96 9.28 11.14
C LEU A 87 28.96 10.31 10.58
N HIS A 88 29.17 10.33 9.27
CA HIS A 88 30.01 11.31 8.58
C HIS A 88 29.22 12.53 8.08
N GLY A 89 27.90 12.59 8.35
CA GLY A 89 27.03 13.67 7.87
C GLY A 89 26.61 13.53 6.40
N ASP A 90 26.90 12.39 5.78
CA ASP A 90 26.46 12.08 4.42
C ASP A 90 25.12 11.31 4.48
N LEU A 91 24.09 11.87 3.85
CA LEU A 91 22.74 11.29 3.77
C LEU A 91 22.45 10.67 2.40
N GLY A 92 23.45 10.62 1.52
CA GLY A 92 23.31 10.18 0.14
C GLY A 92 22.71 11.25 -0.77
N MET A 93 22.49 10.84 -2.02
CA MET A 93 21.85 11.63 -3.06
C MET A 93 20.37 11.26 -3.14
N GLY A 94 19.52 12.25 -3.41
CA GLY A 94 18.09 12.04 -3.61
C GLY A 94 17.54 12.92 -4.74
N THR A 95 16.42 12.49 -5.31
CA THR A 95 15.77 13.08 -6.49
C THR A 95 14.35 13.56 -6.19
N ALA A 96 13.78 13.20 -5.03
CA ALA A 96 12.39 13.49 -4.70
C ALA A 96 12.13 15.00 -4.48
N ALA A 97 13.09 15.72 -3.90
CA ALA A 97 12.97 17.14 -3.54
C ALA A 97 13.35 18.11 -4.67
N THR A 98 14.05 17.63 -5.70
CA THR A 98 14.50 18.42 -6.84
C THR A 98 13.64 18.13 -8.07
N SER A 99 13.83 18.89 -9.15
CA SER A 99 13.31 18.44 -10.45
C SER A 99 13.92 17.08 -10.74
N ILE A 100 13.12 16.18 -11.34
CA ILE A 100 13.36 14.73 -11.48
C ILE A 100 14.78 14.39 -11.98
N ASN A 101 15.41 15.35 -12.68
CA ASN A 101 16.60 15.14 -13.48
C ASN A 101 17.87 15.77 -12.85
N ASN A 102 17.84 16.14 -11.57
CA ASN A 102 19.03 16.65 -10.88
C ASN A 102 19.15 16.08 -9.45
N PRO A 103 19.83 14.93 -9.27
CA PRO A 103 20.12 14.37 -7.96
C PRO A 103 20.89 15.40 -7.13
N ALA A 104 20.36 15.74 -5.97
CA ALA A 104 21.03 16.63 -5.03
C ALA A 104 21.37 15.88 -3.74
N PRO A 105 22.45 16.26 -3.04
CA PRO A 105 22.74 15.72 -1.72
C PRO A 105 21.54 15.96 -0.81
N VAL A 106 21.00 14.91 -0.17
CA VAL A 106 19.80 15.00 0.68
C VAL A 106 19.99 16.05 1.77
N ALA A 107 21.19 16.14 2.33
CA ALA A 107 21.57 17.12 3.34
C ALA A 107 21.37 18.59 2.91
N SER A 108 21.43 18.90 1.61
CA SER A 108 21.32 20.26 1.09
C SER A 108 19.92 20.86 1.19
N TYR A 109 18.87 20.03 1.07
CA TYR A 109 17.48 20.47 1.07
C TYR A 109 16.66 19.96 2.27
N LEU A 110 17.17 18.96 3.00
CA LEU A 110 16.45 18.32 4.10
C LEU A 110 15.97 19.30 5.17
N TRP A 111 16.85 20.22 5.61
CA TRP A 111 16.49 21.18 6.65
C TRP A 111 15.37 22.13 6.20
N GLU A 112 15.43 22.60 4.96
CA GLU A 112 14.42 23.51 4.42
C GLU A 112 13.04 22.84 4.41
N ILE A 113 12.96 21.63 3.85
CA ILE A 113 11.73 20.84 3.75
C ILE A 113 11.19 20.50 5.14
N PHE A 114 12.06 20.06 6.05
CA PHE A 114 11.68 19.69 7.41
C PHE A 114 11.22 20.90 8.24
N SER A 115 11.86 22.06 8.07
CA SER A 115 11.50 23.29 8.79
C SER A 115 10.09 23.79 8.44
N ARG A 116 9.67 23.65 7.18
CA ARG A 116 8.31 24.01 6.71
C ARG A 116 7.25 23.17 7.41
N SER A 117 7.48 21.86 7.52
CA SER A 117 6.62 20.94 8.28
C SER A 117 6.60 21.25 9.77
N LEU A 118 7.78 21.48 10.35
CA LEU A 118 7.93 21.77 11.77
C LEU A 118 7.18 23.05 12.16
N GLY A 119 7.25 24.10 11.35
CA GLY A 119 6.52 25.33 11.60
C GLY A 119 5.01 25.15 11.49
N LEU A 120 4.52 24.44 10.47
CA LEU A 120 3.09 24.12 10.34
C LEU A 120 2.58 23.34 11.58
N LEU A 121 3.33 22.33 12.00
CA LEU A 121 3.02 21.51 13.17
C LEU A 121 3.03 22.34 14.46
N ALA A 122 4.04 23.20 14.65
CA ALA A 122 4.17 24.05 15.82
C ALA A 122 3.01 25.04 15.93
N VAL A 123 2.63 25.71 14.84
CA VAL A 123 1.48 26.64 14.83
C VAL A 123 0.19 25.90 15.12
N SER A 124 -0.01 24.71 14.53
CA SER A 124 -1.21 23.90 14.74
C SER A 124 -1.36 23.47 16.21
N LEU A 125 -0.28 23.00 16.83
CA LEU A 125 -0.28 22.60 18.25
C LEU A 125 -0.41 23.79 19.20
N ALA A 126 0.19 24.94 18.85
CA ALA A 126 0.02 26.17 19.62
C ALA A 126 -1.44 26.64 19.58
N LEU A 127 -2.04 26.70 18.39
CA LEU A 127 -3.45 27.01 18.19
C LEU A 127 -4.34 26.04 18.96
N ALA A 128 -4.04 24.74 18.88
CA ALA A 128 -4.79 23.71 19.57
C ALA A 128 -4.71 23.82 21.09
N THR A 129 -3.53 24.14 21.63
CA THR A 129 -3.35 24.30 23.07
C THR A 129 -4.06 25.55 23.56
N LEU A 130 -3.92 26.68 22.85
CA LEU A 130 -4.55 27.95 23.22
C LEU A 130 -6.08 27.85 23.21
N LEU A 131 -6.66 27.40 22.09
CA LEU A 131 -8.11 27.25 21.97
C LEU A 131 -8.61 26.11 22.85
N GLY A 132 -7.91 24.98 22.85
CA GLY A 132 -8.24 23.78 23.60
C GLY A 132 -8.39 24.07 25.10
N VAL A 133 -7.35 24.66 25.69
CA VAL A 133 -7.32 25.01 27.12
C VAL A 133 -8.33 26.11 27.43
N ALA A 134 -8.45 27.15 26.58
CA ALA A 134 -9.39 28.25 26.81
C ALA A 134 -10.85 27.78 26.83
N ILE A 135 -11.25 26.97 25.84
CA ILE A 135 -12.60 26.42 25.75
C ILE A 135 -12.86 25.47 26.93
N GLY A 136 -11.92 24.56 27.24
CA GLY A 136 -12.05 23.60 28.34
C GLY A 136 -12.15 24.27 29.71
N LEU A 137 -11.31 25.29 29.97
CA LEU A 137 -11.31 26.07 31.21
C LEU A 137 -12.60 26.88 31.37
N ARG A 138 -13.05 27.54 30.30
CA ARG A 138 -14.31 28.31 30.31
C ARG A 138 -15.51 27.41 30.53
N ALA A 139 -15.52 26.21 29.94
CA ALA A 139 -16.57 25.24 30.17
C ALA A 139 -16.54 24.67 31.59
N ALA A 140 -15.36 24.38 32.16
CA ALA A 140 -15.25 23.83 33.51
C ALA A 140 -15.67 24.82 34.60
N THR A 141 -15.39 26.12 34.41
CA THR A 141 -15.62 27.15 35.43
C THR A 141 -17.04 27.72 35.47
N ARG A 142 -17.84 27.54 34.41
CA ARG A 142 -19.17 28.15 34.25
C ARG A 142 -20.37 27.20 34.42
N THR A 143 -20.16 25.94 34.76
CA THR A 143 -21.20 24.91 34.57
C THR A 143 -21.88 24.48 35.87
N HIS A 144 -23.18 24.82 36.00
CA HIS A 144 -24.24 23.94 36.49
C HIS A 144 -24.59 22.94 35.38
N ASP A 145 -24.92 21.68 35.71
CA ASP A 145 -24.79 20.44 34.90
C ASP A 145 -25.09 20.43 33.36
N ASN A 146 -25.83 21.38 32.78
CA ASN A 146 -26.39 21.26 31.41
C ASN A 146 -25.43 21.57 30.24
N ARG A 147 -24.31 22.29 30.44
CA ARG A 147 -23.37 22.65 29.34
C ARG A 147 -22.28 21.62 29.06
N ALA A 148 -22.21 20.55 29.83
CA ALA A 148 -21.19 19.50 29.70
C ALA A 148 -21.41 18.60 28.47
N LEU A 149 -22.67 18.26 28.19
CA LEU A 149 -23.02 17.33 27.13
C LEU A 149 -22.70 17.86 25.71
N PRO A 150 -23.07 19.11 25.33
CA PRO A 150 -22.74 19.63 24.00
C PRO A 150 -21.23 19.71 23.75
N LEU A 151 -20.45 20.09 24.76
CA LEU A 151 -18.99 20.15 24.66
C LEU A 151 -18.39 18.76 24.35
N LEU A 152 -18.87 17.73 25.04
CA LEU A 152 -18.41 16.35 24.82
C LEU A 152 -18.83 15.84 23.45
N MET A 153 -20.04 16.18 22.97
CA MET A 153 -20.49 15.80 21.62
C MET A 153 -19.66 16.48 20.53
N VAL A 154 -19.42 17.78 20.62
CA VAL A 154 -18.57 18.53 19.67
C VAL A 154 -17.14 18.00 19.68
N SER A 155 -16.60 17.65 20.85
CA SER A 155 -15.28 17.02 20.95
C SER A 155 -15.23 15.67 20.24
N ILE A 156 -16.25 14.82 20.37
CA ILE A 156 -16.31 13.53 19.68
C ILE A 156 -16.42 13.72 18.16
N ILE A 157 -17.23 14.68 17.70
CA ILE A 157 -17.32 15.04 16.28
C ILE A 157 -15.95 15.46 15.73
N GLY A 158 -15.26 16.36 16.44
CA GLY A 158 -13.93 16.83 16.02
C GLY A 158 -12.85 15.73 16.01
N VAL A 159 -12.92 14.76 16.93
CA VAL A 159 -12.01 13.60 16.94
C VAL A 159 -12.35 12.60 15.84
N SER A 160 -13.62 12.55 15.41
CA SER A 160 -14.10 11.59 14.42
C SER A 160 -13.95 12.07 12.98
N MET A 161 -13.60 13.35 12.77
CA MET A 161 -13.45 13.93 11.43
C MET A 161 -12.06 13.61 10.87
N PRO A 162 -11.95 12.85 9.76
CA PRO A 162 -10.67 12.62 9.09
C PRO A 162 -10.05 13.93 8.61
N SER A 163 -8.72 14.01 8.64
CA SER A 163 -7.96 15.20 8.26
C SER A 163 -8.21 15.61 6.80
N PHE A 164 -8.19 14.65 5.86
CA PHE A 164 -8.50 14.91 4.45
C PHE A 164 -9.95 15.39 4.24
N PHE A 165 -10.92 14.85 4.99
CA PHE A 165 -12.32 15.26 4.87
C PHE A 165 -12.54 16.67 5.42
N ALA A 166 -11.89 17.00 6.55
CA ALA A 166 -11.87 18.34 7.10
C ALA A 166 -11.26 19.35 6.10
N ALA A 167 -10.15 18.96 5.46
CA ALA A 167 -9.50 19.78 4.44
C ALA A 167 -10.40 20.02 3.23
N LEU A 168 -11.08 18.97 2.75
CA LEU A 168 -12.07 19.04 1.67
C LEU A 168 -13.21 20.00 2.01
N LEU A 169 -13.84 19.84 3.17
CA LEU A 169 -14.96 20.69 3.58
C LEU A 169 -14.53 22.15 3.73
N LEU A 170 -13.36 22.42 4.30
CA LEU A 170 -12.83 23.78 4.43
C LEU A 170 -12.52 24.39 3.06
N GLN A 171 -11.90 23.63 2.15
CA GLN A 171 -11.61 24.10 0.80
C GLN A 171 -12.91 24.41 0.04
N LEU A 172 -13.90 23.51 0.07
CA LEU A 172 -15.20 23.72 -0.56
C LEU A 172 -15.95 24.92 0.05
N LEU A 173 -15.88 25.09 1.37
CA LEU A 173 -16.47 26.24 2.06
C LEU A 173 -15.86 27.55 1.58
N ILE A 174 -14.52 27.65 1.52
CA ILE A 174 -13.84 28.87 1.06
C ILE A 174 -14.13 29.14 -0.42
N ILE A 175 -14.09 28.11 -1.28
CA ILE A 175 -14.45 28.24 -2.70
C ILE A 175 -15.90 28.73 -2.83
N ARG A 176 -16.83 28.18 -2.04
CA ARG A 176 -18.24 28.58 -2.07
C ARG A 176 -18.43 30.02 -1.61
N ILE A 177 -17.78 30.42 -0.51
CA ILE A 177 -17.82 31.80 -0.02
C ILE A 177 -17.26 32.74 -1.09
N THR A 178 -16.11 32.43 -1.68
CA THR A 178 -15.50 33.25 -2.74
C THR A 178 -16.38 33.36 -3.98
N ARG A 179 -17.07 32.28 -4.38
CA ARG A 179 -18.06 32.35 -5.48
C ARG A 179 -19.26 33.25 -5.15
N ILE A 180 -19.66 33.34 -3.88
CA ILE A 180 -20.78 34.19 -3.43
C ILE A 180 -20.34 35.65 -3.27
N THR A 181 -19.17 35.90 -2.69
CA THR A 181 -18.68 37.25 -2.37
C THR A 181 -17.91 37.91 -3.52
N GLY A 182 -17.44 37.12 -4.49
CA GLY A 182 -16.57 37.58 -5.58
C GLY A 182 -15.12 37.86 -5.14
N THR A 183 -14.78 37.63 -3.87
CA THR A 183 -13.46 37.95 -3.29
C THR A 183 -12.77 36.70 -2.72
N PRO A 184 -11.49 36.46 -3.05
CA PRO A 184 -10.73 35.36 -2.47
C PRO A 184 -10.38 35.68 -1.00
N LEU A 185 -11.05 35.02 -0.05
CA LEU A 185 -10.87 35.28 1.39
C LEU A 185 -9.55 34.69 1.91
N LEU A 186 -9.28 33.44 1.55
CA LEU A 186 -8.10 32.69 1.94
C LEU A 186 -7.61 31.86 0.74
N PRO A 187 -6.30 31.68 0.58
CA PRO A 187 -5.75 30.78 -0.42
C PRO A 187 -6.14 29.34 -0.09
N VAL A 188 -6.57 28.61 -1.12
CA VAL A 188 -7.07 27.23 -0.97
C VAL A 188 -5.95 26.17 -1.03
N GLY A 189 -4.71 26.58 -1.28
CA GLY A 189 -3.51 25.75 -1.33
C GLY A 189 -2.28 26.58 -1.74
N GLY A 190 -1.10 25.97 -1.74
CA GLY A 190 0.19 26.59 -1.97
C GLY A 190 1.02 26.78 -0.70
N PHE A 191 2.18 27.42 -0.85
CA PHE A 191 3.12 27.68 0.24
C PHE A 191 3.22 29.17 0.55
N GLY A 192 3.18 29.50 1.84
CA GLY A 192 3.45 30.84 2.35
C GLY A 192 3.36 30.89 3.87
N TRP A 193 4.24 31.67 4.51
CA TRP A 193 4.20 31.94 5.96
C TRP A 193 3.17 33.01 6.35
N ASP A 194 2.09 33.10 5.59
CA ASP A 194 1.07 34.15 5.63
C ASP A 194 -0.33 33.52 5.75
N SER A 195 -1.30 34.00 4.96
CA SER A 195 -2.64 33.42 4.87
C SER A 195 -2.67 31.95 4.42
N HIS A 196 -1.64 31.47 3.69
CA HIS A 196 -1.53 30.07 3.23
C HIS A 196 -1.39 29.06 4.37
N LEU A 197 -0.94 29.49 5.55
CA LEU A 197 -0.78 28.62 6.71
C LEU A 197 -2.11 28.33 7.43
N ILE A 198 -3.13 29.18 7.26
CA ILE A 198 -4.34 29.17 8.10
C ILE A 198 -5.15 27.88 7.90
N LEU A 199 -5.48 27.51 6.66
CA LEU A 199 -6.30 26.32 6.39
C LEU A 199 -5.58 25.02 6.78
N PRO A 200 -4.32 24.77 6.37
CA PRO A 200 -3.58 23.59 6.81
C PRO A 200 -3.48 23.50 8.33
N ALA A 201 -3.22 24.63 9.02
CA ALA A 201 -3.08 24.63 10.47
C ALA A 201 -4.39 24.37 11.19
N LEU A 202 -5.53 24.86 10.67
CA LEU A 202 -6.85 24.58 11.23
C LEU A 202 -7.23 23.10 11.12
N VAL A 203 -6.97 22.49 9.96
CA VAL A 203 -7.19 21.05 9.75
C VAL A 203 -6.36 20.23 10.72
N LEU A 204 -5.06 20.51 10.80
CA LEU A 204 -4.13 19.77 11.66
C LEU A 204 -4.42 20.01 13.16
N ALA A 205 -4.94 21.19 13.53
CA ALA A 205 -5.32 21.52 14.90
C ALA A 205 -6.68 20.96 15.33
N ALA A 206 -7.59 20.60 14.42
CA ALA A 206 -8.98 20.26 14.75
C ALA A 206 -9.11 19.15 15.80
N ARG A 207 -8.41 18.03 15.59
CA ARG A 207 -8.41 16.89 16.53
C ARG A 207 -7.69 17.20 17.85
N PRO A 208 -6.47 17.78 17.84
CA PRO A 208 -5.82 18.28 19.05
C PRO A 208 -6.67 19.26 19.88
N ILE A 209 -7.39 20.21 19.25
CA ILE A 209 -8.31 21.13 19.95
C ILE A 209 -9.35 20.33 20.74
N ALA A 210 -10.02 19.38 20.06
CA ALA A 210 -11.05 18.57 20.68
C ALA A 210 -10.53 17.73 21.86
N GLN A 211 -9.35 17.13 21.73
CA GLN A 211 -8.70 16.33 22.78
C GLN A 211 -8.28 17.19 23.97
N ILE A 212 -7.57 18.29 23.73
CA ILE A 212 -7.09 19.20 24.78
C ILE A 212 -8.27 19.86 25.49
N THR A 213 -9.32 20.30 24.78
CA THR A 213 -10.55 20.83 25.41
C THR A 213 -11.16 19.83 26.37
N ARG A 214 -11.31 18.58 25.95
CA ARG A 214 -11.92 17.53 26.76
C ARG A 214 -11.10 17.22 28.01
N VAL A 215 -9.80 17.02 27.87
CA VAL A 215 -8.93 16.72 29.02
C VAL A 215 -8.83 17.91 29.97
N THR A 216 -8.73 19.13 29.43
CA THR A 216 -8.76 20.37 30.24
C THR A 216 -10.06 20.44 31.03
N TYR A 217 -11.21 20.23 30.37
CA TYR A 217 -12.52 20.28 31.02
C TYR A 217 -12.61 19.27 32.18
N LEU A 218 -12.28 18.01 31.93
CA LEU A 218 -12.37 16.94 32.94
C LEU A 218 -11.41 17.19 34.11
N SER A 219 -10.17 17.53 33.81
CA SER A 219 -9.12 17.70 34.82
C SER A 219 -9.33 18.96 35.67
N VAL A 220 -9.76 20.08 35.07
CA VAL A 220 -10.10 21.31 35.80
C VAL A 220 -11.33 21.08 36.68
N ARG A 221 -12.35 20.39 36.16
CA ARG A 221 -13.57 20.10 36.93
C ARG A 221 -13.29 19.25 38.16
N GLU A 222 -12.42 18.25 38.02
CA GLU A 222 -11.98 17.41 39.14
C GLU A 222 -11.15 18.22 40.15
N ALA A 223 -10.17 18.99 39.66
CA ALA A 223 -9.33 19.83 40.50
C ALA A 223 -10.14 20.88 41.29
N LEU A 224 -11.20 21.44 40.71
CA LEU A 224 -12.10 22.38 41.40
C LEU A 224 -12.90 21.76 42.55
N ARG A 225 -13.07 20.43 42.56
CA ARG A 225 -13.76 19.67 43.62
C ARG A 225 -12.82 19.16 44.72
N ALA A 226 -11.51 19.27 44.52
CA ALA A 226 -10.52 18.78 45.46
C ALA A 226 -10.44 19.58 46.78
N ASP A 227 -10.09 18.92 47.88
CA ASP A 227 -10.09 19.50 49.22
C ASP A 227 -9.15 20.72 49.39
N TYR A 228 -8.05 20.76 48.65
CA TYR A 228 -7.13 21.91 48.69
C TYR A 228 -7.78 23.17 48.10
N VAL A 229 -8.69 23.04 47.13
CA VAL A 229 -9.48 24.16 46.58
C VAL A 229 -10.54 24.60 47.57
N ARG A 230 -11.23 23.65 48.23
CA ARG A 230 -12.21 23.95 49.29
C ARG A 230 -11.56 24.73 50.44
N THR A 231 -10.35 24.34 50.82
CA THR A 231 -9.53 25.02 51.83
C THR A 231 -9.06 26.41 51.38
N ALA A 232 -8.66 26.56 50.11
CA ALA A 232 -8.31 27.88 49.57
C ALA A 232 -9.51 28.85 49.55
N ARG A 233 -10.72 28.33 49.28
CA ARG A 233 -11.97 29.11 49.34
C ARG A 233 -12.32 29.52 50.76
N SER A 234 -12.16 28.64 51.77
CA SER A 234 -12.43 28.99 53.17
C SER A 234 -11.46 30.06 53.70
N LYS A 235 -10.25 30.15 53.13
CA LYS A 235 -9.28 31.23 53.39
C LYS A 235 -9.60 32.57 52.69
N GLY A 236 -10.71 32.68 51.96
CA GLY A 236 -11.12 33.91 51.27
C GLY A 236 -10.31 34.25 50.01
N ILE A 237 -9.55 33.30 49.46
CA ILE A 237 -8.77 33.54 48.22
C ILE A 237 -9.74 33.68 47.03
N SER A 238 -9.53 34.69 46.19
CA SER A 238 -10.39 34.94 45.03
C SER A 238 -10.32 33.81 44.00
N GLN A 239 -11.44 33.50 43.35
CA GLN A 239 -11.57 32.38 42.41
C GLN A 239 -10.55 32.42 41.26
N ARG A 240 -10.21 33.61 40.75
CA ARG A 240 -9.17 33.78 39.71
C ARG A 240 -7.79 33.37 40.22
N ARG A 241 -7.42 33.75 41.45
CA ARG A 241 -6.15 33.37 42.08
C ARG A 241 -6.10 31.87 42.38
N ILE A 242 -7.21 31.28 42.81
CA ILE A 242 -7.32 29.83 43.01
C ILE A 242 -7.08 29.09 41.68
N ILE A 243 -7.74 29.52 40.60
CA ILE A 243 -7.60 28.89 39.30
C ILE A 243 -6.15 29.01 38.80
N ALA A 244 -5.60 30.22 38.73
CA ALA A 244 -4.26 30.44 38.19
C ALA A 244 -3.15 29.82 39.05
N GLY A 245 -3.25 29.90 40.38
CA GLY A 245 -2.18 29.49 41.30
C GLY A 245 -2.26 28.04 41.77
N HIS A 246 -3.46 27.49 41.97
CA HIS A 246 -3.64 26.15 42.54
C HIS A 246 -4.16 25.14 41.51
N VAL A 247 -5.19 25.47 40.74
CA VAL A 247 -5.81 24.53 39.81
C VAL A 247 -4.96 24.29 38.56
N MET A 248 -4.57 25.36 37.85
CA MET A 248 -3.81 25.24 36.59
C MET A 248 -2.47 24.54 36.77
N ARG A 249 -1.79 24.74 37.90
CA ARG A 249 -0.52 24.07 38.22
C ARG A 249 -0.68 22.56 38.39
N ASN A 250 -1.80 22.12 38.98
CA ASN A 250 -2.08 20.71 39.20
C ASN A 250 -2.63 20.02 37.94
N VAL A 251 -3.32 20.78 37.07
CA VAL A 251 -3.92 20.27 35.83
C VAL A 251 -2.96 20.36 34.63
N ALA A 252 -1.84 21.09 34.77
CA ALA A 252 -0.82 21.20 33.73
C ALA A 252 -0.31 19.83 33.26
N VAL A 253 -0.09 18.89 34.18
CA VAL A 253 0.44 17.55 33.84
C VAL A 253 -0.47 16.81 32.85
N PRO A 254 -1.76 16.56 33.13
CA PRO A 254 -2.69 15.97 32.15
C PRO A 254 -2.76 16.72 30.81
N ILE A 255 -2.70 18.06 30.83
CA ILE A 255 -2.74 18.87 29.60
C ILE A 255 -1.47 18.63 28.76
N PHE A 256 -0.28 18.67 29.37
CA PHE A 256 0.98 18.40 28.68
C PHE A 256 1.05 16.96 28.16
N THR A 257 0.54 15.99 28.92
CA THR A 257 0.42 14.59 28.44
C THR A 257 -0.46 14.49 27.22
N THR A 258 -1.57 15.22 27.20
CA THR A 258 -2.47 15.25 26.03
C THR A 258 -1.83 15.96 24.84
N LEU A 259 -1.01 16.98 25.07
CA LEU A 259 -0.24 17.66 24.02
C LEU A 259 0.75 16.69 23.34
N GLY A 260 1.45 15.86 24.12
CA GLY A 260 2.32 14.81 23.60
C GLY A 260 1.58 13.78 22.73
N LEU A 261 0.42 13.31 23.21
CA LEU A 261 -0.44 12.42 22.44
C LEU A 261 -0.98 13.09 21.16
N SER A 262 -1.36 14.37 21.25
CA SER A 262 -1.88 15.16 20.13
C SER A 262 -0.82 15.35 19.04
N LEU A 263 0.45 15.54 19.42
CA LEU A 263 1.57 15.60 18.48
C LEU A 263 1.70 14.30 17.67
N ARG A 264 1.59 13.13 18.32
CA ARG A 264 1.66 11.83 17.62
C ARG A 264 0.61 11.74 16.51
N PHE A 265 -0.63 12.15 16.80
CA PHE A 265 -1.70 12.16 15.81
C PHE A 265 -1.50 13.22 14.71
N ALA A 266 -0.99 14.40 15.07
CA ALA A 266 -0.66 15.44 14.10
C ALA A 266 0.46 14.99 13.15
N LEU A 267 1.51 14.33 13.65
CA LEU A 267 2.57 13.75 12.81
C LEU A 267 2.05 12.68 11.85
N SER A 268 1.07 11.87 12.27
CA SER A 268 0.46 10.86 11.39
C SER A 268 -0.36 11.47 10.25
N SER A 269 -1.07 12.57 10.50
CA SER A 269 -1.93 13.23 9.52
C SER A 269 -1.21 14.32 8.70
N LEU A 270 0.00 14.70 9.12
CA LEU A 270 0.80 15.74 8.47
C LEU A 270 1.03 15.49 6.97
N PRO A 271 1.46 14.29 6.51
CA PRO A 271 1.65 14.04 5.08
C PRO A 271 0.39 14.26 4.26
N VAL A 272 -0.76 13.86 4.79
CA VAL A 272 -2.07 14.02 4.14
C VAL A 272 -2.45 15.50 4.02
N VAL A 273 -2.27 16.28 5.10
CA VAL A 273 -2.56 17.73 5.10
C VAL A 273 -1.63 18.47 4.14
N GLU A 274 -0.34 18.14 4.14
CA GLU A 274 0.64 18.77 3.25
C GLU A 274 0.34 18.46 1.79
N LEU A 275 0.00 17.21 1.47
CA LEU A 275 -0.42 16.79 0.14
C LEU A 275 -1.70 17.54 -0.30
N PHE A 276 -2.72 17.63 0.56
CA PHE A 276 -4.01 18.24 0.22
C PHE A 276 -3.90 19.73 -0.14
N PHE A 277 -3.09 20.47 0.61
CA PHE A 277 -2.89 21.90 0.40
C PHE A 277 -1.71 22.21 -0.53
N GLY A 278 -0.96 21.21 -1.02
CA GLY A 278 0.24 21.45 -1.81
C GLY A 278 1.33 22.19 -1.02
N TRP A 279 1.46 21.88 0.27
CA TRP A 279 2.48 22.42 1.16
C TRP A 279 3.77 21.60 0.97
N PRO A 280 4.87 22.19 0.45
CA PRO A 280 6.11 21.50 0.12
C PRO A 280 6.96 21.22 1.37
N GLY A 281 6.41 20.41 2.28
CA GLY A 281 7.02 19.96 3.52
C GLY A 281 7.54 18.51 3.46
N ALA A 282 8.06 18.05 4.59
CA ALA A 282 8.63 16.72 4.79
C ALA A 282 7.63 15.59 4.56
N GLY A 283 6.37 15.74 4.96
CA GLY A 283 5.36 14.72 4.72
C GLY A 283 5.05 14.57 3.23
N PHE A 284 4.85 15.69 2.53
CA PHE A 284 4.64 15.70 1.07
C PHE A 284 5.82 15.09 0.31
N VAL A 285 7.05 15.53 0.62
CA VAL A 285 8.27 15.04 -0.06
C VAL A 285 8.54 13.58 0.28
N LEU A 286 8.21 13.12 1.48
CA LEU A 286 8.36 11.71 1.86
C LEU A 286 7.43 10.80 1.05
N LEU A 287 6.16 11.20 0.86
CA LEU A 287 5.24 10.44 0.01
C LEU A 287 5.78 10.35 -1.43
N LYS A 288 6.28 11.48 -1.97
CA LYS A 288 6.91 11.53 -3.30
C LYS A 288 8.21 10.72 -3.39
N ALA A 289 8.99 10.64 -2.31
CA ALA A 289 10.23 9.86 -2.27
C ALA A 289 9.95 8.36 -2.28
N ILE A 290 8.96 7.90 -1.50
CA ILE A 290 8.54 6.49 -1.51
C ILE A 290 8.01 6.11 -2.90
N ALA A 291 7.20 7.00 -3.51
CA ALA A 291 6.70 6.83 -4.86
C ALA A 291 7.78 6.67 -5.93
N ALA A 292 8.85 7.45 -5.80
CA ALA A 292 9.94 7.50 -6.76
C ALA A 292 11.03 6.45 -6.50
N GLY A 293 10.86 5.56 -5.50
CA GLY A 293 11.91 4.63 -5.07
C GLY A 293 13.16 5.34 -4.50
N ASP A 294 13.04 6.60 -4.06
CA ASP A 294 14.15 7.36 -3.47
C ASP A 294 14.33 6.98 -1.99
N THR A 295 15.10 5.91 -1.79
CA THR A 295 15.38 5.32 -0.47
C THR A 295 16.11 6.27 0.47
N ASN A 296 17.09 7.03 -0.02
CA ASN A 296 17.90 7.92 0.81
C ASN A 296 17.06 9.06 1.40
N THR A 297 16.24 9.72 0.57
CA THR A 297 15.35 10.79 1.02
C THR A 297 14.27 10.26 1.96
N THR A 298 13.71 9.08 1.64
CA THR A 298 12.69 8.41 2.46
C THR A 298 13.19 8.16 3.88
N ILE A 299 14.36 7.52 4.00
CA ILE A 299 14.96 7.18 5.30
C ILE A 299 15.36 8.44 6.06
N ALA A 300 15.93 9.44 5.39
CA ALA A 300 16.32 10.71 6.03
C ALA A 300 15.10 11.41 6.67
N LEU A 301 13.98 11.51 5.96
CA LEU A 301 12.76 12.13 6.47
C LEU A 301 12.10 11.31 7.58
N LEU A 302 12.08 9.98 7.48
CA LEU A 302 11.61 9.09 8.55
C LEU A 302 12.46 9.22 9.82
N LEU A 303 13.79 9.34 9.68
CA LEU A 303 14.70 9.61 10.79
C LEU A 303 14.42 10.98 11.42
N CYS A 304 14.14 12.01 10.63
CA CYS A 304 13.74 13.32 11.17
C CYS A 304 12.44 13.24 11.98
N PHE A 305 11.42 12.50 11.51
CA PHE A 305 10.19 12.29 12.25
C PHE A 305 10.41 11.50 13.55
N ALA A 306 11.20 10.43 13.50
CA ALA A 306 11.56 9.64 14.67
C ALA A 306 12.35 10.47 15.70
N ALA A 307 13.32 11.25 15.24
CA ALA A 307 14.11 12.15 16.08
C ALA A 307 13.24 13.24 16.72
N LEU A 308 12.27 13.80 15.99
CA LEU A 308 11.31 14.76 16.53
C LEU A 308 10.42 14.13 17.61
N PHE A 309 9.93 12.91 17.38
CA PHE A 309 9.13 12.18 18.37
C PHE A 309 9.93 11.93 19.67
N ILE A 310 11.18 11.46 19.54
CA ILE A 310 12.10 11.25 20.67
C ILE A 310 12.37 12.57 21.40
N LEU A 311 12.65 13.65 20.66
CA LEU A 311 12.90 14.97 21.22
C LEU A 311 11.70 15.48 22.02
N VAL A 312 10.48 15.31 21.52
CA VAL A 312 9.28 15.77 22.23
C VAL A 312 9.01 14.92 23.46
N ASN A 313 9.17 13.60 23.40
CA ASN A 313 9.07 12.76 24.60
C ASN A 313 10.07 13.17 25.67
N LEU A 314 11.31 13.49 25.28
CA LEU A 314 12.31 14.05 26.18
C LEU A 314 11.84 15.40 26.77
N LEU A 315 11.29 16.31 25.96
CA LEU A 315 10.77 17.59 26.45
C LEU A 315 9.61 17.41 27.43
N LEU A 316 8.74 16.42 27.21
CA LEU A 316 7.63 16.09 28.12
C LEU A 316 8.16 15.57 29.46
N ASP A 317 9.09 14.61 29.44
CA ASP A 317 9.73 14.09 30.65
C ASP A 317 10.39 15.20 31.48
N LEU A 318 11.11 16.10 30.80
CA LEU A 318 11.73 17.26 31.42
C LEU A 318 10.69 18.21 32.02
N THR A 319 9.58 18.43 31.32
CA THR A 319 8.48 19.28 31.79
C THR A 319 7.80 18.67 33.01
N TYR A 320 7.52 17.36 33.02
CA TYR A 320 6.98 16.66 34.19
C TYR A 320 7.90 16.76 35.40
N SER A 321 9.20 16.58 35.18
CA SER A 321 10.19 16.71 36.26
C SER A 321 10.17 18.10 36.90
N ARG A 322 9.82 19.17 36.16
CA ARG A 322 9.73 20.54 36.66
C ARG A 322 8.39 20.85 37.32
N LEU A 323 7.29 20.29 36.81
CA LEU A 323 5.94 20.58 37.30
C LEU A 323 5.63 19.93 38.66
N ASP A 324 6.11 18.70 38.91
CA ASP A 324 5.90 18.01 40.20
C ASP A 324 7.20 17.38 40.76
N PRO A 325 7.78 17.95 41.84
CA PRO A 325 8.95 17.39 42.51
C PRO A 325 8.68 16.05 43.23
N ARG A 326 7.42 15.69 43.54
CA ARG A 326 7.09 14.44 44.25
C ARG A 326 7.25 13.22 43.36
N LEU A 327 7.05 13.38 42.05
CA LEU A 327 7.34 12.36 41.04
C LEU A 327 8.85 12.09 40.92
N ARG A 328 9.73 13.02 41.35
CA ARG A 328 11.19 12.81 41.36
C ARG A 328 11.66 11.76 42.37
N ALA A 329 10.94 11.56 43.48
CA ALA A 329 11.33 10.57 44.50
C ALA A 329 11.04 9.14 44.01
N LEU A 330 9.86 8.92 43.40
CA LEU A 330 9.49 7.66 42.76
C LEU A 330 10.38 7.33 41.54
N SER A 331 10.78 8.34 40.75
CA SER A 331 11.71 8.15 39.64
C SER A 331 13.16 7.90 40.10
N GLN A 332 13.57 8.42 41.26
CA GLN A 332 14.90 8.18 41.83
C GLN A 332 15.06 6.79 42.45
N ASP A 333 14.00 6.25 43.07
CA ASP A 333 13.98 4.87 43.57
C ASP A 333 13.91 3.84 42.43
N ALA A 334 13.17 4.16 41.35
CA ALA A 334 13.21 3.39 40.11
C ALA A 334 14.58 3.49 39.39
N ALA A 335 15.22 4.66 39.37
CA ALA A 335 16.53 4.87 38.72
C ALA A 335 17.70 4.22 39.47
N LYS A 336 17.62 4.06 40.80
CA LYS A 336 18.61 3.28 41.57
C LYS A 336 18.46 1.77 41.35
N ALA A 337 17.25 1.26 41.16
CA ALA A 337 17.01 -0.14 40.81
C ALA A 337 17.35 -0.49 39.34
N ASN A 338 17.31 0.50 38.43
CA ASN A 338 17.58 0.31 36.99
C ASN A 338 19.02 0.58 36.52
N ARG A 339 19.90 1.14 37.36
CA ARG A 339 21.30 1.44 36.96
C ARG A 339 22.15 0.20 36.70
N SER A 340 21.87 -0.92 37.38
CA SER A 340 22.43 -2.24 37.04
C SER A 340 21.66 -2.94 35.93
N SER A 341 20.38 -2.58 35.71
CA SER A 341 19.51 -3.26 34.76
C SER A 341 19.67 -2.80 33.31
N ALA A 342 20.12 -1.58 33.02
CA ALA A 342 20.24 -1.09 31.64
C ALA A 342 21.38 -1.79 30.89
N LEU A 343 22.54 -1.99 31.53
CA LEU A 343 23.63 -2.79 30.98
C LEU A 343 23.26 -4.28 30.91
N GLU A 344 22.55 -4.82 31.91
CA GLU A 344 22.02 -6.19 31.87
C GLU A 344 20.89 -6.38 30.84
N ALA A 345 20.10 -5.34 30.55
CA ALA A 345 19.04 -5.36 29.55
C ALA A 345 19.61 -5.26 28.14
N LEU A 346 20.65 -4.44 27.94
CA LEU A 346 21.35 -4.33 26.66
C LEU A 346 22.18 -5.60 26.39
N GLN A 347 22.84 -6.16 27.40
CA GLN A 347 23.47 -7.49 27.32
C GLN A 347 22.44 -8.62 27.13
N GLY A 348 21.30 -8.55 27.81
CA GLY A 348 20.18 -9.49 27.65
C GLY A 348 19.54 -9.43 26.27
N LEU A 349 19.42 -8.24 25.68
CA LEU A 349 18.93 -8.00 24.31
C LEU A 349 19.96 -8.45 23.27
N LEU A 350 21.25 -8.15 23.46
CA LEU A 350 22.31 -8.63 22.58
C LEU A 350 22.45 -10.15 22.63
N ALA A 351 22.30 -10.76 23.81
CA ALA A 351 22.27 -12.22 23.97
C ALA A 351 21.00 -12.83 23.38
N ALA A 352 19.84 -12.16 23.49
CA ALA A 352 18.60 -12.60 22.87
C ALA A 352 18.65 -12.48 21.34
N GLY A 353 19.18 -11.39 20.80
CA GLY A 353 19.38 -11.17 19.38
C GLY A 353 20.34 -12.20 18.78
N ARG A 354 21.49 -12.47 19.42
CA ARG A 354 22.41 -13.55 19.02
C ARG A 354 21.75 -14.92 19.03
N ARG A 355 20.90 -15.20 20.02
CA ARG A 355 20.15 -16.45 20.08
C ARG A 355 19.08 -16.51 18.99
N LEU A 356 18.33 -15.43 18.77
CA LEU A 356 17.25 -15.37 17.78
C LEU A 356 17.78 -15.50 16.34
N VAL A 357 18.94 -14.90 16.05
CA VAL A 357 19.67 -15.10 14.78
C VAL A 357 20.15 -16.56 14.66
N ALA A 358 20.68 -17.16 15.73
CA ALA A 358 21.03 -18.58 15.72
C ALA A 358 19.80 -19.51 15.60
N TYR A 359 18.62 -19.07 16.08
CA TYR A 359 17.35 -19.82 16.03
C TYR A 359 16.67 -19.74 14.66
N LEU A 360 16.81 -18.63 13.93
CA LEU A 360 16.25 -18.45 12.58
C LEU A 360 17.00 -19.24 11.49
N ILE A 361 18.19 -19.77 11.81
CA ILE A 361 19.06 -20.50 10.89
C ILE A 361 18.99 -22.03 11.11
N SER A 362 18.16 -22.53 12.04
CA SER A 362 18.08 -23.97 12.35
C SER A 362 16.65 -24.54 12.34
N ASP A 363 16.49 -25.76 11.79
CA ASP A 363 15.19 -26.43 11.53
C ASP A 363 14.47 -27.01 12.77
N ASP A 364 15.04 -26.90 13.98
CA ASP A 364 14.56 -27.64 15.18
C ASP A 364 13.69 -26.82 16.17
N TRP A 365 13.14 -25.68 15.72
CA TRP A 365 12.59 -24.61 16.57
C TRP A 365 11.49 -25.00 17.58
N TRP A 366 10.67 -26.01 17.32
CA TRP A 366 9.56 -26.39 18.21
C TRP A 366 10.00 -27.12 19.49
N ARG A 367 11.05 -27.95 19.42
CA ARG A 367 11.45 -28.83 20.55
C ARG A 367 12.25 -28.09 21.63
N ASP A 368 12.89 -26.98 21.28
CA ASP A 368 13.70 -26.18 22.22
C ASP A 368 12.89 -25.06 22.92
N LEU A 369 11.78 -24.63 22.31
CA LEU A 369 10.78 -23.76 22.96
C LEU A 369 10.20 -24.44 24.21
N GLU A 370 9.86 -25.72 24.10
CA GLU A 370 9.29 -26.52 25.19
C GLU A 370 10.25 -26.63 26.39
N ARG A 371 11.55 -26.86 26.13
CA ARG A 371 12.58 -26.99 27.18
C ARG A 371 12.95 -25.67 27.83
N SER A 372 12.76 -24.55 27.14
CA SER A 372 13.06 -23.21 27.64
C SER A 372 11.94 -22.70 28.55
N VAL A 373 10.69 -23.00 28.22
CA VAL A 373 9.51 -22.75 29.07
C VAL A 373 9.61 -23.52 30.39
N GLN A 374 10.07 -24.77 30.35
CA GLN A 374 10.24 -25.60 31.57
C GLN A 374 11.36 -25.10 32.50
N ARG A 375 12.49 -24.61 31.95
CA ARG A 375 13.61 -24.07 32.74
C ARG A 375 13.29 -22.72 33.40
N MET A 376 12.41 -21.93 32.78
CA MET A 376 11.96 -20.64 33.32
C MET A 376 11.05 -20.80 34.54
N GLY A 377 10.23 -21.87 34.58
CA GLY A 377 9.36 -22.18 35.72
C GLY A 377 10.08 -22.47 37.04
N ARG A 378 11.35 -22.87 37.03
CA ARG A 378 12.09 -23.25 38.26
C ARG A 378 12.84 -22.11 38.94
N ARG A 379 13.07 -20.96 38.29
CA ARG A 379 13.80 -19.82 38.87
C ARG A 379 12.90 -18.69 39.41
N LEU A 380 11.58 -18.83 39.32
CA LEU A 380 10.58 -17.79 39.58
C LEU A 380 9.78 -17.98 40.88
N LEU A 381 10.37 -18.63 41.88
CA LEU A 381 9.75 -18.74 43.22
C LEU A 381 9.99 -17.45 44.02
N TRP A 382 8.95 -16.63 44.12
CA TRP A 382 8.64 -15.65 45.18
C TRP A 382 9.84 -14.94 45.84
N ARG A 383 10.18 -13.75 45.36
CA ARG A 383 10.87 -12.74 46.19
C ARG A 383 9.83 -11.90 46.94
N ARG A 384 9.63 -12.20 48.23
CA ARG A 384 8.86 -11.37 49.17
C ARG A 384 9.44 -9.94 49.24
N PRO A 385 8.64 -8.86 49.13
CA PRO A 385 9.04 -7.57 49.62
C PRO A 385 9.09 -7.61 51.16
N ARG A 386 10.20 -7.19 51.76
CA ARG A 386 10.32 -7.00 53.21
C ARG A 386 9.62 -5.69 53.61
N GLY A 387 8.65 -5.81 54.51
CA GLY A 387 8.37 -4.84 55.58
C GLY A 387 7.50 -3.63 55.25
N ALA A 388 6.21 -3.72 55.60
CA ALA A 388 5.45 -2.62 56.21
C ALA A 388 4.42 -3.24 57.15
N GLY A 389 4.50 -2.89 58.43
CA GLY A 389 3.76 -3.54 59.52
C GLY A 389 2.24 -3.39 59.36
N PHE A 390 1.55 -4.50 59.58
CA PHE A 390 0.09 -4.54 59.71
C PHE A 390 -0.26 -4.12 61.14
N ARG A 391 -0.75 -2.88 61.34
CA ARG A 391 -1.49 -2.51 62.56
C ARG A 391 -2.96 -2.85 62.31
N SER A 392 -3.41 -3.93 62.93
CA SER A 392 -4.81 -4.27 63.05
C SER A 392 -5.43 -3.47 64.19
N ASP A 393 -5.99 -2.30 63.89
CA ASP A 393 -7.01 -1.74 64.77
C ASP A 393 -8.33 -2.45 64.45
N ALA A 394 -8.91 -3.05 65.49
CA ALA A 394 -10.12 -3.85 65.42
C ALA A 394 -11.29 -3.01 64.87
N MET A 395 -11.77 -3.36 63.68
CA MET A 395 -13.03 -2.87 63.15
C MET A 395 -14.15 -3.76 63.72
N GLU A 396 -15.05 -3.16 64.51
CA GLU A 396 -16.31 -3.78 64.92
C GLU A 396 -17.11 -4.27 63.69
N PRO A 397 -17.89 -5.36 63.82
CA PRO A 397 -18.69 -5.86 62.71
C PRO A 397 -19.83 -4.86 62.41
N ALA A 398 -19.67 -4.09 61.34
CA ALA A 398 -20.77 -3.34 60.75
C ALA A 398 -21.86 -4.32 60.30
N GLY A 399 -23.11 -4.05 60.72
CA GLY A 399 -24.27 -4.90 60.48
C GLY A 399 -24.48 -5.29 59.02
N ALA A 400 -25.09 -6.46 58.81
CA ALA A 400 -25.37 -7.04 57.50
C ALA A 400 -26.04 -6.01 56.56
N PRO A 401 -25.51 -5.80 55.34
CA PRO A 401 -26.10 -4.87 54.39
C PRO A 401 -27.46 -5.39 53.90
N ASP A 402 -28.46 -4.52 53.88
CA ASP A 402 -29.78 -4.76 53.28
C ASP A 402 -29.64 -5.03 51.76
N GLU A 403 -29.62 -6.32 51.38
CA GLU A 403 -29.50 -6.78 50.00
C GLU A 403 -30.66 -6.29 49.10
N SER A 404 -31.83 -6.06 49.70
CA SER A 404 -33.05 -5.59 49.03
C SER A 404 -32.96 -4.12 48.59
N GLY A 405 -32.38 -3.27 49.42
CA GLY A 405 -32.14 -1.85 49.12
C GLY A 405 -31.02 -1.62 48.10
N ALA A 406 -29.98 -2.46 48.13
CA ALA A 406 -28.88 -2.43 47.17
C ALA A 406 -29.35 -2.80 45.75
N ALA A 407 -30.13 -3.88 45.59
CA ALA A 407 -30.65 -4.32 44.29
C ALA A 407 -31.62 -3.30 43.65
N ARG A 408 -32.43 -2.59 44.46
CA ARG A 408 -33.37 -1.56 43.98
C ARG A 408 -32.63 -0.28 43.54
N ARG A 409 -31.58 0.13 44.27
CA ARG A 409 -30.67 1.23 43.86
C ARG A 409 -29.89 0.88 42.59
N GLN A 410 -29.44 -0.37 42.44
CA GLN A 410 -28.71 -0.84 41.26
C GLN A 410 -29.59 -0.89 40.00
N ARG A 411 -30.87 -1.29 40.11
CA ARG A 411 -31.86 -1.23 39.02
C ARG A 411 -32.23 0.20 38.62
N GLY A 412 -32.31 1.12 39.58
CA GLY A 412 -32.55 2.55 39.34
C GLY A 412 -31.38 3.23 38.62
N ALA A 413 -30.15 2.94 39.06
CA ALA A 413 -28.92 3.40 38.40
C ALA A 413 -28.80 2.87 36.95
N TRP A 414 -29.20 1.62 36.72
CA TRP A 414 -29.27 1.01 35.38
C TRP A 414 -30.18 1.77 34.41
N ARG A 415 -31.41 2.08 34.83
CA ARG A 415 -32.37 2.82 34.00
C ARG A 415 -31.92 4.26 33.76
N ALA A 416 -31.24 4.89 34.73
CA ALA A 416 -30.70 6.23 34.59
C ALA A 416 -29.50 6.27 33.62
N ALA A 417 -28.56 5.31 33.73
CA ALA A 417 -27.38 5.22 32.87
C ALA A 417 -27.71 4.97 31.38
N TRP A 418 -28.82 4.29 31.08
CA TRP A 418 -29.28 4.06 29.70
C TRP A 418 -30.11 5.21 29.13
N ARG A 419 -31.01 5.81 29.93
CA ARG A 419 -31.90 6.87 29.43
C ARG A 419 -31.22 8.24 29.30
N GLY A 420 -30.19 8.52 30.10
CA GLY A 420 -29.45 9.79 30.06
C GLY A 420 -28.29 9.85 29.05
N ASN A 421 -27.94 8.73 28.40
CA ASN A 421 -26.72 8.62 27.61
C ASN A 421 -26.95 8.86 26.12
N VAL A 422 -26.97 10.13 25.72
CA VAL A 422 -27.16 10.57 24.33
C VAL A 422 -26.11 9.98 23.37
N ALA A 423 -24.86 9.81 23.83
CA ALA A 423 -23.79 9.23 23.03
C ALA A 423 -24.11 7.77 22.64
N LEU A 424 -24.62 6.98 23.59
CA LEU A 424 -25.00 5.59 23.36
C LEU A 424 -26.14 5.46 22.34
N TRP A 425 -27.18 6.30 22.45
CA TRP A 425 -28.32 6.26 21.54
C TRP A 425 -27.98 6.72 20.13
N LEU A 426 -27.28 7.85 19.99
CA LEU A 426 -26.87 8.36 18.68
C LEU A 426 -25.86 7.41 18.02
N GLY A 427 -24.85 6.97 18.77
CA GLY A 427 -23.86 6.01 18.28
C GLY A 427 -24.51 4.66 17.91
N GLY A 428 -25.44 4.18 18.72
CA GLY A 428 -26.21 2.96 18.45
C GLY A 428 -27.10 3.07 17.21
N LEU A 429 -27.77 4.21 17.01
CA LEU A 429 -28.60 4.45 15.82
C LEU A 429 -27.76 4.48 14.55
N ILE A 430 -26.64 5.21 14.56
CA ILE A 430 -25.72 5.27 13.41
C ILE A 430 -25.13 3.89 13.13
N SER A 431 -24.66 3.19 14.16
CA SER A 431 -24.08 1.85 14.01
C SER A 431 -25.11 0.82 13.51
N LEU A 432 -26.38 0.95 13.91
CA LEU A 432 -27.46 0.11 13.40
C LEU A 432 -27.74 0.40 11.92
N GLY A 433 -27.78 1.68 11.52
CA GLY A 433 -27.91 2.07 10.11
C GLY A 433 -26.76 1.50 9.26
N LEU A 434 -25.53 1.58 9.76
CA LEU A 434 -24.35 0.99 9.10
C LEU A 434 -24.43 -0.54 9.03
N LEU A 435 -24.99 -1.20 10.04
CA LEU A 435 -25.23 -2.65 10.01
C LEU A 435 -26.26 -3.02 8.93
N VAL A 436 -27.29 -2.21 8.73
CA VAL A 436 -28.27 -2.41 7.65
C VAL A 436 -27.59 -2.25 6.28
N VAL A 437 -26.81 -1.18 6.08
CA VAL A 437 -26.04 -0.97 4.85
C VAL A 437 -25.00 -2.08 4.64
N PHE A 438 -24.37 -2.57 5.71
CA PHE A 438 -23.43 -3.68 5.64
C PHE A 438 -24.06 -5.00 5.17
N ILE A 439 -25.26 -5.31 5.65
CA ILE A 439 -25.97 -6.57 5.32
C ILE A 439 -26.67 -6.49 3.96
N PHE A 440 -27.34 -5.36 3.68
CA PHE A 440 -28.22 -5.20 2.53
C PHE A 440 -27.66 -4.25 1.45
N GLY A 441 -26.46 -3.69 1.63
CA GLY A 441 -25.87 -2.65 0.76
C GLY A 441 -25.89 -2.99 -0.73
N PRO A 442 -25.36 -4.15 -1.16
CA PRO A 442 -25.42 -4.56 -2.56
C PRO A 442 -26.84 -4.71 -3.12
N GLN A 443 -27.82 -5.05 -2.28
CA GLN A 443 -29.23 -5.21 -2.67
C GLN A 443 -29.98 -3.88 -2.66
N LEU A 444 -29.47 -2.88 -1.93
CA LEU A 444 -30.00 -1.52 -1.87
C LEU A 444 -29.39 -0.61 -2.96
N ALA A 445 -28.35 -1.08 -3.65
CA ALA A 445 -27.72 -0.35 -4.75
C ALA A 445 -28.68 -0.21 -5.94
N PRO A 446 -28.94 1.01 -6.45
CA PRO A 446 -29.86 1.22 -7.58
C PRO A 446 -29.32 0.68 -8.91
N HIS A 447 -27.99 0.64 -9.06
CA HIS A 447 -27.28 0.22 -10.26
C HIS A 447 -26.16 -0.77 -9.86
N SER A 448 -25.63 -1.48 -10.85
CA SER A 448 -24.42 -2.26 -10.61
C SER A 448 -23.24 -1.30 -10.35
N PRO A 449 -22.45 -1.50 -9.28
CA PRO A 449 -21.27 -0.69 -9.00
C PRO A 449 -20.13 -0.92 -10.00
N PHE A 450 -20.29 -1.88 -10.92
CA PHE A 450 -19.27 -2.25 -11.91
C PHE A 450 -19.57 -1.70 -13.31
N THR A 451 -20.80 -1.27 -13.58
CA THR A 451 -21.19 -0.75 -14.90
C THR A 451 -20.60 0.65 -15.11
N THR A 452 -19.70 0.76 -16.08
CA THR A 452 -19.13 2.03 -16.55
C THR A 452 -20.04 2.66 -17.61
N ARG A 453 -19.98 3.99 -17.74
CA ARG A 453 -20.67 4.71 -18.81
C ARG A 453 -19.71 5.69 -19.46
N GLY A 454 -19.57 5.57 -20.77
CA GLY A 454 -18.73 6.45 -21.59
C GLY A 454 -19.42 7.74 -21.98
N LEU A 455 -19.05 8.25 -23.16
CA LEU A 455 -19.54 9.50 -23.74
C LEU A 455 -21.05 9.43 -24.05
N GLU A 456 -21.83 10.34 -23.45
CA GLU A 456 -23.26 10.50 -23.72
C GLU A 456 -23.52 11.83 -24.45
N ILE A 457 -24.49 11.84 -25.37
CA ILE A 457 -24.94 13.06 -26.04
C ILE A 457 -26.26 13.49 -25.40
N VAL A 458 -26.23 14.60 -24.67
CA VAL A 458 -27.43 15.20 -24.06
C VAL A 458 -27.64 16.58 -24.68
N ASP A 459 -28.82 16.82 -25.25
CA ASP A 459 -29.18 18.07 -25.92
C ASP A 459 -28.22 18.52 -27.04
N GLY A 460 -27.50 17.57 -27.66
CA GLY A 460 -26.52 17.84 -28.71
C GLY A 460 -25.12 18.21 -28.20
N GLU A 461 -24.90 18.21 -26.88
CA GLU A 461 -23.58 18.38 -26.27
C GLU A 461 -22.98 17.02 -25.86
N PHE A 462 -21.68 16.87 -26.07
CA PHE A 462 -20.92 15.70 -25.63
C PHE A 462 -20.62 15.84 -24.14
N LEU A 463 -21.21 14.98 -23.31
CA LEU A 463 -20.90 14.85 -21.90
C LEU A 463 -20.04 13.62 -21.67
N ILE A 464 -18.97 13.82 -20.91
CA ILE A 464 -18.04 12.77 -20.50
C ILE A 464 -18.14 12.65 -18.99
N PRO A 465 -18.16 11.44 -18.41
CA PRO A 465 -18.11 11.26 -16.97
C PRO A 465 -16.90 11.99 -16.35
N PRO A 466 -16.99 12.44 -15.08
CA PRO A 466 -18.08 12.19 -14.13
C PRO A 466 -19.31 13.08 -14.34
N PHE A 467 -20.48 12.45 -14.41
CA PHE A 467 -21.76 13.14 -14.47
C PHE A 467 -22.14 13.70 -13.09
N ALA A 468 -22.64 14.93 -13.08
CA ALA A 468 -23.13 15.57 -11.86
C ALA A 468 -24.40 14.87 -11.35
N PRO A 469 -24.71 15.00 -10.04
CA PRO A 469 -25.95 14.44 -9.48
C PRO A 469 -27.20 14.89 -10.24
N ASP A 470 -27.99 13.93 -10.70
CA ASP A 470 -29.22 14.14 -11.46
C ASP A 470 -30.33 13.17 -11.03
N ALA A 471 -31.39 13.02 -11.83
CA ALA A 471 -32.51 12.14 -11.50
C ALA A 471 -32.16 10.64 -11.67
N VAL A 472 -31.21 10.31 -12.56
CA VAL A 472 -30.76 8.93 -12.81
C VAL A 472 -29.70 8.51 -11.80
N TYR A 473 -28.74 9.39 -11.53
CA TYR A 473 -27.63 9.23 -10.60
C TYR A 473 -27.74 10.23 -9.46
N PRO A 474 -28.48 9.92 -8.37
CA PRO A 474 -28.75 10.88 -7.29
C PRO A 474 -27.49 11.42 -6.60
N TRP A 475 -26.39 10.67 -6.61
CA TRP A 475 -25.10 11.06 -6.02
C TRP A 475 -24.03 11.35 -7.11
N GLY A 476 -24.44 11.42 -8.38
CA GLY A 476 -23.56 11.55 -9.54
C GLY A 476 -22.77 10.27 -9.83
N THR A 477 -21.86 10.35 -10.79
CA THR A 477 -20.97 9.24 -11.12
C THR A 477 -19.52 9.55 -10.77
N ASP A 478 -18.69 8.50 -10.72
CA ASP A 478 -17.24 8.65 -10.73
C ASP A 478 -16.71 8.94 -12.15
N VAL A 479 -15.37 9.04 -12.27
CA VAL A 479 -14.69 9.32 -13.54
C VAL A 479 -14.89 8.23 -14.61
N MET A 480 -15.27 7.02 -14.21
CA MET A 480 -15.58 5.89 -15.11
C MET A 480 -17.08 5.85 -15.48
N GLY A 481 -17.89 6.81 -15.01
CA GLY A 481 -19.34 6.80 -15.22
C GLY A 481 -20.10 5.82 -14.32
N ARG A 482 -19.46 5.26 -13.28
CA ARG A 482 -20.11 4.33 -12.33
C ARG A 482 -20.91 5.10 -11.29
N ASP A 483 -22.08 4.59 -10.92
CA ASP A 483 -22.97 5.24 -9.95
C ASP A 483 -22.35 5.33 -8.55
N MET A 484 -22.17 6.56 -8.05
CA MET A 484 -21.55 6.82 -6.76
C MET A 484 -22.37 6.28 -5.59
N MET A 485 -23.70 6.25 -5.70
CA MET A 485 -24.56 5.71 -4.64
C MET A 485 -24.38 4.20 -4.49
N SER A 486 -24.41 3.47 -5.61
CA SER A 486 -24.15 2.03 -5.67
C SER A 486 -22.76 1.68 -5.17
N LEU A 487 -21.73 2.44 -5.56
CA LEU A 487 -20.35 2.25 -5.11
C LEU A 487 -20.19 2.40 -3.60
N VAL A 488 -20.80 3.43 -2.99
CA VAL A 488 -20.71 3.65 -1.53
C VAL A 488 -21.49 2.59 -0.75
N LEU A 489 -22.68 2.19 -1.22
CA LEU A 489 -23.50 1.17 -0.56
C LEU A 489 -22.85 -0.22 -0.64
N ALA A 490 -22.38 -0.63 -1.82
CA ALA A 490 -21.66 -1.88 -2.00
C ALA A 490 -20.32 -1.88 -1.25
N GLY A 491 -19.60 -0.75 -1.28
CA GLY A 491 -18.29 -0.63 -0.66
C GLY A 491 -18.29 -0.67 0.87
N ALA A 492 -19.43 -0.37 1.50
CA ALA A 492 -19.58 -0.45 2.96
C ALA A 492 -19.25 -1.84 3.49
N GLN A 493 -19.65 -2.89 2.78
CA GLN A 493 -19.43 -4.27 3.20
C GLN A 493 -17.93 -4.60 3.25
N GLN A 494 -17.18 -4.20 2.22
CA GLN A 494 -15.75 -4.48 2.12
C GLN A 494 -14.97 -3.70 3.17
N THR A 495 -15.20 -2.39 3.26
CA THR A 495 -14.51 -1.50 4.20
C THR A 495 -14.77 -1.90 5.66
N LEU A 496 -16.03 -2.18 6.03
CA LEU A 496 -16.39 -2.55 7.41
C LEU A 496 -15.93 -3.98 7.77
N THR A 497 -15.93 -4.94 6.83
CA THR A 497 -15.40 -6.30 7.07
C THR A 497 -13.90 -6.24 7.36
N LEU A 498 -13.14 -5.54 6.51
CA LEU A 498 -11.70 -5.36 6.69
C LEU A 498 -11.40 -4.72 8.05
N ALA A 499 -12.09 -3.62 8.37
CA ALA A 499 -11.90 -2.93 9.63
C ALA A 499 -12.24 -3.81 10.85
N ALA A 500 -13.33 -4.59 10.79
CA ALA A 500 -13.72 -5.49 11.87
C ALA A 500 -12.67 -6.59 12.14
N ILE A 501 -12.12 -7.20 11.07
CA ILE A 501 -11.07 -8.22 11.19
C ILE A 501 -9.79 -7.61 11.78
N VAL A 502 -9.37 -6.44 11.30
CA VAL A 502 -8.19 -5.73 11.83
C VAL A 502 -8.37 -5.37 13.30
N VAL A 503 -9.54 -4.86 13.71
CA VAL A 503 -9.82 -4.55 15.12
C VAL A 503 -9.75 -5.81 15.97
N LEU A 504 -10.34 -6.92 15.50
CA LEU A 504 -10.28 -8.19 16.21
C LEU A 504 -8.83 -8.68 16.36
N ALA A 505 -8.04 -8.62 15.30
CA ALA A 505 -6.62 -8.99 15.34
C ALA A 505 -5.81 -8.10 16.29
N ARG A 506 -6.00 -6.78 16.23
CA ARG A 506 -5.37 -5.81 17.14
C ARG A 506 -5.75 -6.06 18.60
N LEU A 507 -7.03 -6.36 18.88
CA LEU A 507 -7.49 -6.71 20.22
C LEU A 507 -6.85 -8.01 20.72
N ILE A 508 -6.78 -9.05 19.88
CA ILE A 508 -6.15 -10.32 20.26
C ILE A 508 -4.67 -10.08 20.58
N ILE A 509 -3.92 -9.44 19.67
CA ILE A 509 -2.48 -9.16 19.86
C ILE A 509 -2.26 -8.27 21.08
N GLY A 510 -3.01 -7.17 21.20
CA GLY A 510 -2.91 -6.21 22.28
C GLY A 510 -3.26 -6.81 23.64
N VAL A 511 -4.34 -7.60 23.74
CA VAL A 511 -4.73 -8.28 24.98
C VAL A 511 -3.71 -9.32 25.39
N LEU A 512 -3.23 -10.15 24.44
CA LEU A 512 -2.24 -11.19 24.73
C LEU A 512 -0.91 -10.58 25.21
N LEU A 513 -0.34 -9.68 24.42
CA LEU A 513 0.94 -9.03 24.75
C LEU A 513 0.82 -8.16 25.99
N GLY A 514 -0.31 -7.46 26.17
CA GLY A 514 -0.54 -6.58 27.31
C GLY A 514 -0.73 -7.37 28.61
N ALA A 515 -1.47 -8.48 28.56
CA ALA A 515 -1.63 -9.36 29.70
C ALA A 515 -0.29 -10.01 30.09
N LEU A 516 0.51 -10.46 29.12
CA LEU A 516 1.84 -11.00 29.36
C LEU A 516 2.78 -9.96 29.98
N ALA A 517 2.89 -8.77 29.37
CA ALA A 517 3.75 -7.69 29.86
C ALA A 517 3.33 -7.21 31.26
N GLY A 518 2.02 -7.06 31.50
CA GLY A 518 1.48 -6.63 32.79
C GLY A 518 1.62 -7.68 33.88
N TRP A 519 1.46 -8.97 33.54
CA TRP A 519 1.64 -10.07 34.50
C TRP A 519 3.10 -10.23 34.90
N PHE A 520 4.01 -10.19 33.92
CA PHE A 520 5.45 -10.26 34.13
C PHE A 520 6.10 -8.87 34.27
N TYR A 521 5.42 -7.93 34.91
CA TYR A 521 5.91 -6.57 35.10
C TYR A 521 7.34 -6.54 35.67
N GLY A 522 8.23 -5.80 35.00
CA GLY A 522 9.64 -5.67 35.37
C GLY A 522 10.55 -6.82 34.88
N SER A 523 10.01 -7.82 34.18
CA SER A 523 10.78 -8.90 33.54
C SER A 523 11.44 -8.46 32.22
N TRP A 524 12.26 -9.34 31.64
CA TRP A 524 12.82 -9.12 30.30
C TRP A 524 11.73 -9.13 29.21
N LEU A 525 10.67 -9.94 29.39
CA LEU A 525 9.56 -10.05 28.44
C LEU A 525 8.75 -8.76 28.39
N ASP A 526 8.45 -8.19 29.56
CA ASP A 526 7.82 -6.86 29.68
C ASP A 526 8.66 -5.79 28.97
N ARG A 527 9.97 -5.76 29.22
CA ARG A 527 10.90 -4.82 28.57
C ARG A 527 10.95 -5.00 27.05
N LEU A 528 10.97 -6.24 26.55
CA LEU A 528 10.98 -6.51 25.11
C LEU A 528 9.69 -6.04 24.43
N ILE A 529 8.53 -6.39 25.00
CA ILE A 529 7.21 -6.02 24.46
C ILE A 529 7.06 -4.50 24.43
N VAL A 530 7.42 -3.82 25.52
CA VAL A 530 7.39 -2.35 25.59
C VAL A 530 8.36 -1.72 24.59
N TRP A 531 9.58 -2.27 24.47
CA TRP A 531 10.56 -1.77 23.51
C TRP A 531 10.08 -1.92 22.05
N THR A 532 9.51 -3.08 21.68
CA THR A 532 8.93 -3.27 20.34
C THR A 532 7.80 -2.28 20.07
N ALA A 533 6.93 -2.06 21.05
CA ALA A 533 5.86 -1.06 20.95
C ALA A 533 6.42 0.37 20.81
N GLU A 534 7.50 0.71 21.52
CA GLU A 534 8.17 2.01 21.42
C GLU A 534 8.83 2.22 20.04
N VAL A 535 9.44 1.18 19.45
CA VAL A 535 10.00 1.22 18.09
C VAL A 535 8.91 1.48 17.06
N LEU A 536 7.81 0.72 17.09
CA LEU A 536 6.68 0.92 16.18
C LEU A 536 6.04 2.30 16.37
N ALA A 537 6.01 2.79 17.62
CA ALA A 537 5.50 4.12 17.94
C ALA A 537 6.38 5.25 17.39
N ALA A 538 7.67 5.04 17.11
CA ALA A 538 8.53 6.08 16.56
C ALA A 538 8.19 6.42 15.10
N PHE A 539 7.59 5.48 14.36
CA PHE A 539 7.10 5.73 13.01
C PHE A 539 5.74 6.44 13.03
N PRO A 540 5.49 7.38 12.11
CA PRO A 540 4.14 7.84 11.85
C PRO A 540 3.29 6.66 11.35
N THR A 541 2.16 6.42 11.99
CA THR A 541 1.35 5.20 11.80
C THR A 541 0.89 5.01 10.36
N LEU A 542 0.53 6.11 9.68
CA LEU A 542 0.16 6.09 8.26
C LEU A 542 1.30 5.59 7.37
N LEU A 543 2.52 6.09 7.59
CA LEU A 543 3.68 5.75 6.76
C LEU A 543 4.16 4.34 7.03
N LEU A 544 4.14 3.89 8.29
CA LEU A 544 4.46 2.50 8.61
C LEU A 544 3.44 1.54 8.00
N ALA A 545 2.15 1.87 8.06
CA ALA A 545 1.11 1.05 7.43
C ALA A 545 1.32 0.96 5.92
N MET A 546 1.58 2.10 5.26
CA MET A 546 1.91 2.16 3.84
C MET A 546 3.14 1.30 3.50
N LEU A 547 4.26 1.44 4.22
CA LEU A 547 5.48 0.65 3.98
C LEU A 547 5.21 -0.85 4.13
N VAL A 548 4.50 -1.27 5.18
CA VAL A 548 4.21 -2.70 5.38
C VAL A 548 3.25 -3.23 4.32
N ILE A 549 2.22 -2.46 3.94
CA ILE A 549 1.27 -2.85 2.89
C ILE A 549 1.99 -2.99 1.54
N LEU A 550 2.83 -2.02 1.19
CA LEU A 550 3.63 -2.07 -0.04
C LEU A 550 4.62 -3.24 -0.02
N SER A 551 5.30 -3.48 1.11
CA SER A 551 6.23 -4.62 1.25
C SER A 551 5.58 -5.99 1.11
N LEU A 552 4.29 -6.11 1.43
CA LEU A 552 3.53 -7.35 1.30
C LEU A 552 2.87 -7.49 -0.08
N GLY A 553 3.09 -6.52 -0.97
CA GLY A 553 2.51 -6.44 -2.30
C GLY A 553 1.06 -5.99 -2.27
N ILE A 554 0.80 -4.71 -2.55
CA ILE A 554 -0.55 -4.11 -2.51
C ILE A 554 -1.57 -4.81 -3.46
N ARG A 555 -1.09 -5.41 -4.55
CA ARG A 555 -1.88 -6.17 -5.54
C ARG A 555 -2.32 -7.55 -5.05
N SER A 556 -1.82 -8.03 -3.90
CA SER A 556 -2.23 -9.31 -3.27
C SER A 556 -3.60 -9.24 -2.57
N GLY A 557 -4.43 -8.25 -2.92
CA GLY A 557 -5.80 -8.07 -2.42
C GLY A 557 -5.86 -7.56 -0.97
N THR A 558 -6.72 -8.17 -0.16
CA THR A 558 -7.02 -7.70 1.21
C THR A 558 -5.97 -8.11 2.25
N ARG A 559 -5.17 -9.15 1.98
CA ARG A 559 -4.21 -9.72 2.95
C ARG A 559 -3.13 -8.72 3.41
N PRO A 560 -2.47 -7.95 2.52
CA PRO A 560 -1.50 -6.93 2.92
C PRO A 560 -2.08 -5.90 3.89
N PHE A 561 -3.32 -5.47 3.67
CA PHE A 561 -4.03 -4.53 4.55
C PHE A 561 -4.34 -5.16 5.90
N LEU A 562 -4.84 -6.40 5.92
CA LEU A 562 -5.11 -7.12 7.17
C LEU A 562 -3.84 -7.26 8.03
N VAL A 563 -2.73 -7.70 7.44
CA VAL A 563 -1.47 -7.89 8.15
C VAL A 563 -0.86 -6.54 8.54
N GLY A 564 -0.72 -5.62 7.59
CA GLY A 564 -0.10 -4.31 7.82
C GLY A 564 -0.84 -3.49 8.86
N LEU A 565 -2.17 -3.37 8.75
CA LEU A 565 -2.94 -2.62 9.74
C LEU A 565 -2.96 -3.31 11.11
N SER A 566 -2.85 -4.65 11.18
CA SER A 566 -2.77 -5.37 12.47
C SER A 566 -1.44 -5.14 13.18
N ILE A 567 -0.32 -5.09 12.45
CA ILE A 567 1.03 -4.87 12.99
C ILE A 567 1.20 -3.45 13.53
N VAL A 568 0.60 -2.45 12.90
CA VAL A 568 0.86 -1.04 13.22
C VAL A 568 0.13 -0.54 14.47
N GLY A 569 -1.06 -1.09 14.80
CA GLY A 569 -1.95 -0.48 15.80
C GLY A 569 -2.07 -1.19 17.16
N TRP A 570 -1.46 -2.36 17.37
CA TRP A 570 -1.68 -3.14 18.60
C TRP A 570 -1.03 -2.53 19.85
N ALA A 571 -0.04 -1.65 19.70
CA ALA A 571 0.76 -1.11 20.80
C ALA A 571 -0.09 -0.31 21.82
N GLU A 572 -1.05 0.48 21.37
CA GLU A 572 -1.91 1.30 22.24
C GLU A 572 -2.82 0.42 23.11
N LEU A 573 -3.39 -0.63 22.51
CA LEU A 573 -4.19 -1.65 23.20
C LEU A 573 -3.36 -2.44 24.21
N MET A 574 -2.15 -2.86 23.81
CA MET A 574 -1.22 -3.56 24.69
C MET A 574 -0.92 -2.73 25.94
N GLN A 575 -0.62 -1.44 25.76
CA GLN A 575 -0.31 -0.55 26.88
C GLN A 575 -1.50 -0.35 27.83
N TYR A 576 -2.72 -0.26 27.28
CA TYR A 576 -3.95 -0.18 28.06
C TYR A 576 -4.16 -1.44 28.91
N VAL A 577 -4.11 -2.62 28.28
CA VAL A 577 -4.31 -3.91 28.94
C VAL A 577 -3.22 -4.14 29.98
N ARG A 578 -1.95 -3.88 29.64
CA ARG A 578 -0.81 -3.96 30.56
C ARG A 578 -1.05 -3.13 31.82
N SER A 579 -1.44 -1.87 31.64
CA SER A 579 -1.73 -0.96 32.76
C SER A 579 -2.89 -1.47 33.62
N ALA A 580 -3.93 -2.03 33.00
CA ALA A 580 -5.05 -2.59 33.71
C ALA A 580 -4.68 -3.86 34.50
N VAL A 581 -3.85 -4.75 33.94
CA VAL A 581 -3.36 -5.96 34.62
C VAL A 581 -2.47 -5.61 35.81
N ILE A 582 -1.56 -4.64 35.68
CA ILE A 582 -0.72 -4.16 36.79
C ILE A 582 -1.59 -3.66 37.95
N ASN A 583 -2.69 -2.96 37.65
CA ASN A 583 -3.62 -2.44 38.65
C ASN A 583 -4.55 -3.50 39.26
N LEU A 584 -4.87 -4.56 38.53
CA LEU A 584 -5.73 -5.67 39.01
C LEU A 584 -4.95 -6.69 39.84
N ARG A 585 -3.67 -6.93 39.52
CA ARG A 585 -2.81 -7.92 40.18
C ARG A 585 -2.77 -7.78 41.72
N PRO A 586 -2.62 -6.60 42.32
CA PRO A 586 -2.56 -6.45 43.77
C PRO A 586 -3.94 -6.46 44.46
N ARG A 587 -5.04 -6.79 43.77
CA ARG A 587 -6.37 -6.78 44.39
C ARG A 587 -6.60 -8.03 45.28
N PRO A 588 -7.31 -7.91 46.42
CA PRO A 588 -7.48 -8.99 47.39
C PRO A 588 -8.06 -10.29 46.82
N PHE A 589 -8.92 -10.23 45.80
CA PHE A 589 -9.50 -11.44 45.19
C PHE A 589 -8.47 -12.25 44.38
N ILE A 590 -7.43 -11.60 43.84
CA ILE A 590 -6.32 -12.28 43.17
C ILE A 590 -5.39 -12.91 44.20
N GLU A 591 -5.06 -12.19 45.27
CA GLU A 591 -4.27 -12.73 46.38
C GLU A 591 -4.93 -13.97 47.00
N SER A 592 -6.26 -13.94 47.15
CA SER A 592 -7.06 -15.07 47.61
C SER A 592 -6.98 -16.27 46.64
N ALA A 593 -7.08 -16.04 45.33
CA ALA A 593 -6.96 -17.10 44.33
C ALA A 593 -5.56 -17.75 44.34
N VAL A 594 -4.51 -16.93 44.52
CA VAL A 594 -3.12 -17.41 44.67
C VAL A 594 -2.97 -18.23 45.95
N ALA A 595 -3.56 -17.79 47.07
CA ALA A 595 -3.50 -18.50 48.35
C ALA A 595 -4.17 -19.89 48.29
N ILE A 596 -5.19 -20.06 47.45
CA ILE A 596 -5.88 -21.34 47.21
C ILE A 596 -5.10 -22.23 46.20
N GLY A 597 -3.95 -21.78 45.72
CA GLY A 597 -3.09 -22.55 44.81
C GLY A 597 -3.51 -22.50 43.34
N ALA A 598 -4.29 -21.50 42.93
CA ALA A 598 -4.64 -21.33 41.52
C ALA A 598 -3.39 -21.04 40.68
N ARG A 599 -3.24 -21.74 39.54
CA ARG A 599 -2.13 -21.53 38.60
C ARG A 599 -2.27 -20.18 37.89
N GLU A 600 -1.15 -19.55 37.55
CA GLU A 600 -1.11 -18.22 36.93
C GLU A 600 -1.99 -18.08 35.67
N PRO A 601 -1.97 -19.00 34.68
CA PRO A 601 -2.84 -18.89 33.51
C PRO A 601 -4.33 -18.96 33.88
N ARG A 602 -4.68 -19.76 34.89
CA ARG A 602 -6.06 -19.88 35.38
C ARG A 602 -6.52 -18.57 36.00
N ILE A 603 -5.65 -17.90 36.76
CA ILE A 603 -5.94 -16.59 37.37
C ILE A 603 -6.15 -15.53 36.29
N VAL A 604 -5.27 -15.46 35.29
CA VAL A 604 -5.41 -14.49 34.19
C VAL A 604 -6.73 -14.70 33.45
N TRP A 605 -7.05 -15.94 33.05
CA TRP A 605 -8.26 -16.22 32.28
C TRP A 605 -9.57 -16.15 33.06
N HIS A 606 -9.60 -16.51 34.35
CA HIS A 606 -10.83 -16.54 35.15
C HIS A 606 -11.06 -15.32 36.03
N HIS A 607 -10.00 -14.59 36.41
CA HIS A 607 -10.11 -13.46 37.31
C HIS A 607 -9.69 -12.14 36.66
N VAL A 608 -8.71 -12.11 35.77
CA VAL A 608 -8.26 -10.85 35.14
C VAL A 608 -9.11 -10.52 33.91
N MET A 609 -9.18 -11.43 32.92
CA MET A 609 -9.89 -11.18 31.65
C MET A 609 -11.37 -10.80 31.82
N PRO A 610 -12.18 -11.45 32.68
CA PRO A 610 -13.58 -11.07 32.86
C PRO A 610 -13.76 -9.65 33.42
N ASN A 611 -12.79 -9.15 34.18
CA ASN A 611 -12.80 -7.78 34.72
C ASN A 611 -12.34 -6.75 33.67
N LEU A 612 -11.61 -7.17 32.63
CA LEU A 612 -11.21 -6.30 31.51
C LEU A 612 -12.25 -6.28 30.39
N LEU A 613 -13.06 -7.31 30.25
CA LEU A 613 -14.04 -7.46 29.16
C LEU A 613 -14.94 -6.21 28.95
N PRO A 614 -15.51 -5.56 29.99
CA PRO A 614 -16.30 -4.34 29.80
C PRO A 614 -15.52 -3.21 29.13
N ALA A 615 -14.27 -3.02 29.52
CA ALA A 615 -13.39 -2.01 28.95
C ALA A 615 -12.98 -2.36 27.53
N LEU A 616 -12.68 -3.64 27.26
CA LEU A 616 -12.32 -4.13 25.93
C LEU A 616 -13.43 -3.93 24.90
N ILE A 617 -14.70 -4.05 25.29
CA ILE A 617 -15.85 -3.80 24.39
C ILE A 617 -15.91 -2.32 23.98
N SER A 618 -15.76 -1.40 24.95
CA SER A 618 -15.70 0.03 24.65
C SER A 618 -14.49 0.37 23.76
N LEU A 619 -13.35 -0.23 24.06
CA LEU A 619 -12.09 -0.06 23.34
C LEU A 619 -12.21 -0.57 21.89
N ALA A 620 -12.88 -1.70 21.67
CA ALA A 620 -13.12 -2.26 20.34
C ALA A 620 -13.89 -1.28 19.44
N ALA A 621 -14.92 -0.61 19.97
CA ALA A 621 -15.66 0.40 19.22
C ALA A 621 -14.78 1.63 18.91
N LEU A 622 -13.96 2.09 19.85
CA LEU A 622 -13.02 3.19 19.59
C LEU A 622 -11.94 2.81 18.56
N GLU A 623 -11.43 1.59 18.60
CA GLU A 623 -10.48 1.05 17.63
C GLU A 623 -11.09 0.96 16.23
N MET A 624 -12.37 0.62 16.11
CA MET A 624 -13.07 0.62 14.83
C MET A 624 -12.99 2.00 14.17
N GLY A 625 -13.22 3.07 14.93
CA GLY A 625 -13.04 4.44 14.47
C GLY A 625 -11.59 4.75 14.08
N ALA A 626 -10.60 4.28 14.85
CA ALA A 626 -9.19 4.48 14.55
C ALA A 626 -8.71 3.74 13.28
N VAL A 627 -9.15 2.50 13.08
CA VAL A 627 -8.86 1.69 11.89
C VAL A 627 -9.50 2.30 10.65
N LEU A 628 -10.78 2.68 10.72
CA LEU A 628 -11.48 3.32 9.60
C LEU A 628 -10.85 4.66 9.21
N MET A 629 -10.41 5.45 10.20
CA MET A 629 -9.71 6.70 9.94
C MET A 629 -8.37 6.46 9.23
N LEU A 630 -7.57 5.50 9.70
CA LEU A 630 -6.31 5.13 9.06
C LEU A 630 -6.54 4.60 7.63
N LEU A 631 -7.58 3.78 7.43
CA LEU A 631 -7.94 3.26 6.11
C LEU A 631 -8.35 4.39 5.15
N GLY A 632 -9.15 5.35 5.60
CA GLY A 632 -9.52 6.52 4.79
C GLY A 632 -8.32 7.41 4.45
N GLU A 633 -7.38 7.60 5.40
CA GLU A 633 -6.14 8.34 5.13
C GLU A 633 -5.22 7.59 4.14
N LEU A 634 -5.13 6.26 4.24
CA LEU A 634 -4.41 5.41 3.27
C LEU A 634 -5.04 5.46 1.88
N GLY A 635 -6.37 5.33 1.80
CA GLY A 635 -7.12 5.44 0.55
C GLY A 635 -6.83 6.77 -0.13
N PHE A 636 -6.89 7.88 0.62
CA PHE A 636 -6.62 9.21 0.09
C PHE A 636 -5.20 9.40 -0.48
N ILE A 637 -4.18 8.75 0.10
CA ILE A 637 -2.80 8.79 -0.43
C ILE A 637 -2.57 7.79 -1.58
N GLY A 638 -3.61 7.08 -2.03
CA GLY A 638 -3.54 6.12 -3.13
C GLY A 638 -3.20 4.69 -2.71
N ILE A 639 -3.28 4.37 -1.42
CA ILE A 639 -3.04 3.02 -0.88
C ILE A 639 -4.38 2.38 -0.52
N PHE A 640 -4.90 1.53 -1.41
CA PHE A 640 -6.16 0.82 -1.24
C PHE A 640 -6.06 -0.63 -1.74
N ILE A 641 -7.08 -1.43 -1.45
CA ILE A 641 -7.08 -2.88 -1.74
C ILE A 641 -6.94 -3.14 -3.24
N GLY A 642 -6.02 -4.03 -3.60
CA GLY A 642 -5.79 -4.43 -4.99
C GLY A 642 -4.83 -3.54 -5.76
N GLY A 643 -4.44 -2.39 -5.21
CA GLY A 643 -3.45 -1.53 -5.83
C GLY A 643 -3.89 -0.86 -7.13
N GLY A 644 -5.14 -1.06 -7.57
CA GLY A 644 -5.82 -0.40 -8.70
C GLY A 644 -5.53 -0.95 -10.11
N ALA A 645 -6.43 -0.59 -11.03
CA ALA A 645 -6.42 -0.79 -12.47
C ALA A 645 -6.13 0.54 -13.19
N PHE A 646 -5.65 0.50 -14.42
CA PHE A 646 -5.38 1.68 -15.23
C PHE A 646 -6.33 1.75 -16.44
N ALA A 647 -6.98 2.89 -16.65
CA ALA A 647 -7.75 3.20 -17.86
C ALA A 647 -7.29 4.53 -18.44
N GLU A 648 -7.17 4.65 -19.76
CA GLU A 648 -6.75 5.88 -20.43
C GLU A 648 -7.98 6.52 -21.09
N LEU A 649 -8.62 7.44 -20.39
CA LEU A 649 -9.90 8.02 -20.85
C LEU A 649 -9.72 9.16 -21.88
N GLN A 650 -8.48 9.54 -22.21
CA GLN A 650 -8.20 10.69 -23.06
C GLN A 650 -6.99 10.41 -23.95
N ILE A 651 -7.12 10.73 -25.24
CA ILE A 651 -6.01 10.68 -26.22
C ILE A 651 -4.85 11.54 -25.69
N ASP A 652 -3.69 10.92 -25.49
CA ASP A 652 -2.47 11.54 -24.92
C ASP A 652 -2.63 12.06 -23.47
N GLY A 653 -3.58 11.53 -22.71
CA GLY A 653 -3.82 11.86 -21.30
C GLY A 653 -3.09 10.90 -20.34
N PRO A 654 -2.79 11.32 -19.08
CA PRO A 654 -2.25 10.40 -18.10
C PRO A 654 -3.27 9.29 -17.77
N PRO A 655 -2.83 8.02 -17.61
CA PRO A 655 -3.71 6.92 -17.26
C PRO A 655 -4.39 7.14 -15.90
N TYR A 656 -5.67 6.84 -15.82
CA TYR A 656 -6.50 6.91 -14.63
C TYR A 656 -6.37 5.63 -13.83
N HIS A 657 -5.96 5.78 -12.59
CA HIS A 657 -6.03 4.70 -11.63
C HIS A 657 -7.48 4.56 -11.15
N TYR A 658 -8.04 3.35 -11.07
CA TYR A 658 -9.33 3.07 -10.45
C TYR A 658 -9.31 1.71 -9.77
N SER A 659 -10.26 1.43 -8.89
CA SER A 659 -10.40 0.08 -8.32
C SER A 659 -11.67 -0.55 -8.86
N ASP A 660 -11.54 -1.80 -9.28
CA ASP A 660 -12.65 -2.68 -9.59
C ASP A 660 -13.35 -3.22 -8.33
N VAL A 661 -12.73 -3.08 -7.15
CA VAL A 661 -13.36 -3.42 -5.88
C VAL A 661 -14.09 -2.20 -5.30
N PRO A 662 -15.43 -2.26 -5.12
CA PRO A 662 -16.16 -1.22 -4.42
C PRO A 662 -15.70 -1.22 -2.96
N GLU A 663 -14.96 -0.18 -2.57
CA GLU A 663 -14.39 -0.01 -1.25
C GLU A 663 -14.17 1.49 -1.01
N TRP A 664 -14.49 2.00 0.18
CA TRP A 664 -14.49 3.46 0.38
C TRP A 664 -13.11 4.10 0.24
N ALA A 665 -12.03 3.43 0.66
CA ALA A 665 -10.67 3.95 0.52
C ALA A 665 -10.25 4.00 -0.96
N SER A 666 -10.62 2.99 -1.74
CA SER A 666 -10.40 2.95 -3.19
C SER A 666 -11.14 4.06 -3.93
N LEU A 667 -12.37 4.37 -3.51
CA LEU A 667 -13.12 5.51 -4.02
C LEU A 667 -12.44 6.86 -3.73
N LEU A 668 -11.64 6.97 -2.66
CA LEU A 668 -10.95 8.22 -2.31
C LEU A 668 -9.60 8.41 -3.02
N ALA A 669 -8.99 7.35 -3.51
CA ALA A 669 -7.63 7.36 -4.05
C ALA A 669 -7.44 8.31 -5.24
N ASN A 670 -8.43 8.33 -6.13
CA ASN A 670 -8.31 9.02 -7.42
C ASN A 670 -9.03 10.36 -7.44
N VAL A 671 -9.68 10.68 -6.33
CA VAL A 671 -10.53 11.86 -6.23
C VAL A 671 -9.70 13.13 -6.03
N ARG A 672 -8.46 13.05 -5.53
CA ARG A 672 -7.63 14.23 -5.22
C ARG A 672 -7.42 15.18 -6.41
N LEU A 673 -7.27 14.65 -7.62
CA LEU A 673 -7.01 15.44 -8.83
C LEU A 673 -8.24 16.25 -9.24
N TYR A 674 -9.42 15.72 -8.96
CA TYR A 674 -10.69 16.26 -9.46
C TYR A 674 -11.65 16.72 -8.37
N ALA A 675 -11.35 16.53 -7.08
CA ALA A 675 -12.25 16.85 -5.97
C ALA A 675 -12.73 18.32 -5.97
N ARG A 676 -11.94 19.22 -6.56
CA ARG A 676 -12.29 20.64 -6.71
C ARG A 676 -13.28 20.88 -7.87
N SER A 677 -13.16 20.10 -8.94
CA SER A 677 -14.01 20.16 -10.13
C SER A 677 -15.30 19.36 -9.94
N TYR A 678 -15.19 18.17 -9.36
CA TYR A 678 -16.26 17.18 -9.17
C TYR A 678 -16.37 16.77 -7.69
N PRO A 679 -16.81 17.67 -6.79
CA PRO A 679 -16.75 17.45 -5.34
C PRO A 679 -17.60 16.28 -4.82
N TRP A 680 -18.65 15.87 -5.53
CA TRP A 680 -19.49 14.72 -5.13
C TRP A 680 -18.67 13.42 -5.06
N THR A 681 -17.72 13.22 -5.98
CA THR A 681 -16.84 12.05 -6.02
C THR A 681 -16.04 11.87 -4.71
N ALA A 682 -15.77 12.96 -3.99
CA ALA A 682 -15.06 12.95 -2.71
C ALA A 682 -16.01 12.91 -1.51
N LEU A 683 -17.09 13.69 -1.61
CA LEU A 683 -17.92 14.04 -0.47
C LEU A 683 -18.64 12.82 0.11
N TYR A 684 -19.20 11.97 -0.75
CA TYR A 684 -19.97 10.80 -0.33
C TYR A 684 -19.12 9.70 0.32
N PRO A 685 -18.01 9.21 -0.29
CA PRO A 685 -17.16 8.22 0.37
C PRO A 685 -16.49 8.77 1.63
N ALA A 686 -16.03 10.03 1.63
CA ALA A 686 -15.48 10.65 2.84
C ALA A 686 -16.52 10.84 3.95
N GLY A 687 -17.77 11.17 3.57
CA GLY A 687 -18.91 11.24 4.47
C GLY A 687 -19.27 9.89 5.08
N ALA A 688 -19.19 8.80 4.30
CA ALA A 688 -19.41 7.44 4.79
C ALA A 688 -18.37 7.02 5.84
N PHE A 689 -17.08 7.31 5.61
CA PHE A 689 -16.03 7.16 6.62
C PHE A 689 -16.33 7.99 7.87
N PHE A 690 -16.62 9.28 7.72
CA PHE A 690 -16.90 10.17 8.85
C PHE A 690 -18.08 9.69 9.70
N LEU A 691 -19.21 9.34 9.08
CA LEU A 691 -20.38 8.83 9.79
C LEU A 691 -20.07 7.52 10.52
N SER A 692 -19.29 6.64 9.91
CA SER A 692 -18.86 5.38 10.53
C SER A 692 -17.96 5.60 11.74
N ILE A 693 -16.91 6.42 11.59
CA ILE A 693 -15.99 6.77 12.67
C ILE A 693 -16.77 7.44 13.82
N LEU A 694 -17.67 8.37 13.50
CA LEU A 694 -18.51 9.04 14.48
C LEU A 694 -19.45 8.07 15.21
N GLY A 695 -20.11 7.18 14.48
CA GLY A 695 -21.01 6.17 15.02
C GLY A 695 -20.31 5.27 16.04
N PHE A 696 -19.16 4.71 15.67
CA PHE A 696 -18.37 3.83 16.55
C PHE A 696 -17.73 4.59 17.72
N ASN A 697 -17.25 5.82 17.53
CA ASN A 697 -16.70 6.62 18.63
C ASN A 697 -17.77 7.01 19.67
N LEU A 698 -18.98 7.40 19.21
CA LEU A 698 -20.12 7.68 20.08
C LEU A 698 -20.59 6.42 20.82
N LEU A 699 -20.66 5.28 20.11
CA LEU A 699 -21.03 4.00 20.70
C LEU A 699 -20.02 3.58 21.78
N GLY A 700 -18.71 3.66 21.49
CA GLY A 700 -17.64 3.32 22.42
C GLY A 700 -17.65 4.20 23.67
N GLU A 701 -17.83 5.52 23.52
CA GLU A 701 -17.98 6.45 24.63
C GLU A 701 -19.25 6.17 25.44
N GLY A 702 -20.36 5.87 24.75
CA GLY A 702 -21.63 5.50 25.37
C GLY A 702 -21.49 4.27 26.25
N ILE A 703 -20.90 3.19 25.74
CA ILE A 703 -20.63 1.95 26.49
C ILE A 703 -19.74 2.25 27.69
N ARG A 704 -18.67 3.05 27.51
CA ARG A 704 -17.75 3.39 28.61
C ARG A 704 -18.45 4.05 29.79
N ARG A 705 -19.33 5.02 29.52
CA ARG A 705 -20.09 5.70 30.58
C ARG A 705 -21.02 4.77 31.33
N VAL A 706 -21.66 3.83 30.63
CA VAL A 706 -22.49 2.81 31.28
C VAL A 706 -21.65 1.93 32.21
N VAL A 707 -20.45 1.54 31.79
CA VAL A 707 -19.51 0.76 32.61
C VAL A 707 -19.10 1.54 33.86
N GLU A 708 -18.73 2.81 33.70
CA GLU A 708 -18.27 3.69 34.78
C GLU A 708 -19.38 4.04 35.79
N GLU A 709 -20.60 4.36 35.33
CA GLU A 709 -21.70 4.83 36.18
C GLU A 709 -22.50 3.69 36.85
N ALA A 710 -22.69 2.55 36.17
CA ALA A 710 -23.54 1.48 36.67
C ALA A 710 -22.78 0.37 37.45
N GLY A 711 -21.43 0.39 37.46
CA GLY A 711 -20.60 -0.53 38.26
C GLY A 711 -20.85 -2.02 37.98
N VAL A 712 -21.13 -2.36 36.71
CA VAL A 712 -21.70 -3.67 36.34
C VAL A 712 -20.62 -4.70 36.03
N GLN A 713 -20.75 -5.89 36.62
CA GLN A 713 -20.13 -7.12 36.11
C GLN A 713 -20.87 -7.55 34.83
N PHE A 714 -20.33 -7.25 33.64
CA PHE A 714 -20.95 -7.57 32.34
C PHE A 714 -21.09 -9.07 32.03
N THR A 715 -20.73 -9.95 32.98
CA THR A 715 -20.72 -11.41 32.81
C THR A 715 -22.07 -12.03 32.45
N ARG A 716 -23.19 -11.31 32.64
CA ARG A 716 -24.55 -11.81 32.33
C ARG A 716 -25.17 -11.29 31.03
N VAL A 717 -24.74 -10.14 30.50
CA VAL A 717 -25.39 -9.51 29.32
C VAL A 717 -24.79 -10.02 28.00
N PHE A 718 -23.50 -10.33 28.00
CA PHE A 718 -22.81 -10.96 26.86
C PHE A 718 -22.26 -12.31 27.31
N ASN A 719 -23.11 -13.34 27.26
CA ASN A 719 -22.66 -14.70 27.52
C ASN A 719 -21.60 -15.08 26.48
N ARG A 720 -20.61 -15.93 26.83
CA ARG A 720 -19.58 -16.41 25.89
C ARG A 720 -20.20 -16.95 24.59
N GLY A 721 -21.40 -17.52 24.70
CA GLY A 721 -22.21 -17.98 23.58
C GLY A 721 -22.67 -16.89 22.61
N ALA A 722 -22.92 -15.65 23.04
CA ALA A 722 -23.35 -14.56 22.15
C ALA A 722 -22.19 -14.03 21.28
N LEU A 723 -21.00 -13.92 21.89
CA LEU A 723 -19.80 -13.48 21.18
C LEU A 723 -19.26 -14.60 20.27
N ALA A 724 -19.32 -15.85 20.74
CA ALA A 724 -19.07 -17.02 19.90
C ALA A 724 -20.10 -17.13 18.77
N ALA A 725 -21.39 -16.88 19.02
CA ALA A 725 -22.43 -16.90 17.99
C ALA A 725 -22.22 -15.80 16.95
N LEU A 726 -21.77 -14.60 17.33
CA LEU A 726 -21.45 -13.53 16.37
C LEU A 726 -20.24 -13.92 15.49
N VAL A 727 -19.18 -14.46 16.10
CA VAL A 727 -18.01 -14.97 15.36
C VAL A 727 -18.40 -16.14 14.47
N ILE A 728 -19.23 -17.06 14.96
CA ILE A 728 -19.76 -18.19 14.19
C ILE A 728 -20.68 -17.69 13.08
N LEU A 729 -21.49 -16.65 13.27
CA LEU A 729 -22.32 -16.06 12.22
C LEU A 729 -21.48 -15.36 11.16
N LEU A 730 -20.39 -14.69 11.54
CA LEU A 730 -19.44 -14.08 10.60
C LEU A 730 -18.68 -15.15 9.80
N ILE A 731 -18.20 -16.20 10.48
CA ILE A 731 -17.53 -17.33 9.84
C ILE A 731 -18.52 -18.11 8.97
N ALA A 732 -19.71 -18.40 9.47
CA ALA A 732 -20.76 -19.08 8.72
C ALA A 732 -21.20 -18.23 7.53
N GLY A 733 -21.37 -16.91 7.68
CA GLY A 733 -21.68 -16.01 6.56
C GLY A 733 -20.58 -16.01 5.50
N SER A 734 -19.32 -16.03 5.91
CA SER A 734 -18.16 -16.15 4.99
C SER A 734 -18.11 -17.51 4.29
N VAL A 735 -18.28 -18.60 5.04
CA VAL A 735 -18.25 -19.98 4.54
C VAL A 735 -19.46 -20.28 3.63
N VAL A 736 -20.65 -19.79 3.99
CA VAL A 736 -21.88 -19.92 3.21
C VAL A 736 -21.74 -19.15 1.90
N ARG A 737 -21.15 -17.94 1.93
CA ARG A 737 -20.86 -17.16 0.71
C ARG A 737 -19.83 -17.87 -0.18
N GLY A 738 -18.78 -18.44 0.40
CA GLY A 738 -17.76 -19.18 -0.35
C GLY A 738 -18.23 -20.54 -0.89
N ASN A 739 -19.24 -21.17 -0.30
CA ASN A 739 -19.65 -22.54 -0.70
C ASN A 739 -20.96 -22.62 -1.49
N LEU A 740 -21.77 -21.55 -1.56
CA LEU A 740 -23.02 -21.53 -2.34
C LEU A 740 -22.92 -20.81 -3.69
N GLY A 741 -21.72 -20.41 -4.12
CA GLY A 741 -21.50 -19.67 -5.37
C GLY A 741 -21.58 -20.54 -6.63
N ALA A 742 -21.74 -19.89 -7.80
CA ALA A 742 -21.78 -20.54 -9.12
C ALA A 742 -20.55 -21.44 -9.38
N ALA A 743 -19.36 -21.05 -8.91
CA ALA A 743 -18.14 -21.86 -8.99
C ALA A 743 -18.21 -23.18 -8.19
N ALA A 744 -19.16 -23.35 -7.26
CA ALA A 744 -19.37 -24.64 -6.58
C ALA A 744 -20.19 -25.59 -7.47
N LEU A 745 -21.14 -25.02 -8.20
CA LEU A 745 -22.08 -25.74 -9.05
C LEU A 745 -21.41 -26.24 -10.34
N TYR A 746 -20.50 -25.44 -10.92
CA TYR A 746 -19.83 -25.75 -12.19
C TYR A 746 -18.54 -26.56 -12.04
N ARG A 747 -18.09 -26.87 -10.82
CA ARG A 747 -16.81 -27.57 -10.59
C ARG A 747 -16.73 -28.92 -11.31
N GLU A 748 -17.77 -29.75 -11.21
CA GLU A 748 -17.81 -31.06 -11.88
C GLU A 748 -18.01 -30.95 -13.39
N GLN A 749 -18.55 -29.83 -13.88
CA GLN A 749 -18.67 -29.57 -15.32
C GLN A 749 -17.31 -29.16 -15.90
N ALA A 750 -16.56 -28.31 -15.20
CA ALA A 750 -15.22 -27.90 -15.60
C ALA A 750 -14.20 -29.05 -15.63
N ARG A 751 -14.36 -30.06 -14.77
CA ARG A 751 -13.56 -31.31 -14.78
C ARG A 751 -13.74 -32.19 -16.02
N ARG A 752 -14.70 -31.87 -16.89
CA ARG A 752 -14.87 -32.57 -18.18
C ARG A 752 -13.96 -32.04 -19.29
N PHE A 753 -13.19 -30.99 -19.02
CA PHE A 753 -12.12 -30.54 -19.91
C PHE A 753 -11.17 -31.71 -20.16
N ASP A 754 -10.94 -32.04 -21.43
CA ASP A 754 -10.11 -33.16 -21.85
C ASP A 754 -8.77 -32.66 -22.41
N ALA A 755 -7.69 -32.95 -21.69
CA ALA A 755 -6.36 -32.52 -22.11
C ALA A 755 -5.79 -33.36 -23.26
N GLU A 756 -6.26 -34.59 -23.45
CA GLU A 756 -5.81 -35.46 -24.56
C GLU A 756 -6.33 -34.92 -25.90
N ASP A 757 -7.61 -34.52 -25.94
CA ASP A 757 -8.21 -33.86 -27.10
C ASP A 757 -7.53 -32.51 -27.39
N ALA A 758 -7.28 -31.70 -26.36
CA ALA A 758 -6.54 -30.45 -26.51
C ALA A 758 -5.11 -30.68 -27.03
N MET A 759 -4.40 -31.69 -26.54
CA MET A 759 -3.06 -32.05 -27.06
C MET A 759 -3.10 -32.47 -28.52
N THR A 760 -4.15 -33.18 -28.95
CA THR A 760 -4.36 -33.55 -30.36
C THR A 760 -4.53 -32.31 -31.24
N LEU A 761 -5.26 -31.30 -30.77
CA LEU A 761 -5.39 -30.01 -31.46
C LEU A 761 -4.06 -29.27 -31.57
N VAL A 762 -3.21 -29.32 -30.54
CA VAL A 762 -1.86 -28.73 -30.62
C VAL A 762 -1.00 -29.46 -31.65
N ASP A 763 -1.04 -30.80 -31.68
CA ASP A 763 -0.33 -31.59 -32.68
C ASP A 763 -0.78 -31.23 -34.09
N GLU A 764 -2.09 -31.15 -34.32
CA GLU A 764 -2.67 -30.72 -35.60
C GLU A 764 -2.15 -29.33 -35.98
N LEU A 765 -2.28 -28.32 -35.11
CA LEU A 765 -1.86 -26.95 -35.40
C LEU A 765 -0.37 -26.84 -35.73
N THR A 766 0.47 -27.72 -35.18
CA THR A 766 1.93 -27.70 -35.38
C THR A 766 2.43 -28.52 -36.57
N GLN A 767 1.52 -29.17 -37.31
CA GLN A 767 1.91 -29.93 -38.50
C GLN A 767 2.70 -29.09 -39.51
N PRO A 768 3.67 -29.69 -40.24
CA PRO A 768 4.45 -28.99 -41.26
C PRO A 768 3.58 -28.33 -42.35
N ALA A 769 2.38 -28.86 -42.61
CA ALA A 769 1.43 -28.29 -43.58
C ALA A 769 1.04 -26.84 -43.26
N TRP A 770 1.03 -26.46 -41.98
CA TRP A 770 0.73 -25.10 -41.56
C TRP A 770 1.90 -24.14 -41.65
N SER A 771 3.09 -24.60 -42.11
CA SER A 771 4.29 -23.76 -42.21
C SER A 771 4.58 -22.95 -40.93
N GLY A 772 4.28 -23.53 -39.76
CA GLY A 772 4.41 -22.89 -38.46
C GLY A 772 3.44 -21.75 -38.17
N ARG A 773 2.41 -21.55 -39.00
CA ARG A 773 1.45 -20.42 -38.93
C ARG A 773 2.16 -19.06 -39.03
N ALA A 774 3.26 -19.03 -39.77
CA ALA A 774 4.13 -17.87 -39.89
C ALA A 774 3.45 -16.70 -40.61
N LEU A 775 3.69 -15.49 -40.11
CA LEU A 775 3.14 -14.26 -40.67
C LEU A 775 3.40 -14.13 -42.18
N GLY A 776 2.34 -13.99 -42.98
CA GLY A 776 2.41 -13.89 -44.44
C GLY A 776 2.65 -15.20 -45.20
N SER A 777 2.53 -16.36 -44.55
CA SER A 777 2.58 -17.68 -45.19
C SER A 777 1.18 -18.18 -45.58
N GLU A 778 1.09 -19.11 -46.53
CA GLU A 778 -0.18 -19.80 -46.85
C GLU A 778 -0.72 -20.59 -45.65
N GLY A 779 0.18 -21.11 -44.81
CA GLY A 779 -0.15 -21.84 -43.61
C GLY A 779 -0.86 -21.01 -42.53
N LEU A 780 -0.59 -19.70 -42.45
CA LEU A 780 -1.37 -18.77 -41.61
C LEU A 780 -2.83 -18.68 -42.07
N SER A 781 -3.05 -18.53 -43.38
CA SER A 781 -4.40 -18.45 -43.95
C SER A 781 -5.14 -19.78 -43.89
N ALA A 782 -4.42 -20.89 -44.00
CA ALA A 782 -4.98 -22.23 -43.83
C ALA A 782 -5.40 -22.46 -42.37
N SER A 783 -4.53 -22.16 -41.40
CA SER A 783 -4.83 -22.36 -39.98
C SER A 783 -5.99 -21.46 -39.49
N ALA A 784 -6.10 -20.24 -40.02
CA ALA A 784 -7.26 -19.38 -39.77
C ALA A 784 -8.59 -20.04 -40.22
N ARG A 785 -8.58 -20.71 -41.40
CA ARG A 785 -9.77 -21.46 -41.88
C ARG A 785 -10.07 -22.67 -41.02
N PHE A 786 -9.03 -23.43 -40.63
CA PHE A 786 -9.19 -24.56 -39.71
C PHE A 786 -9.85 -24.14 -38.40
N ILE A 787 -9.37 -23.07 -37.76
CA ILE A 787 -9.97 -22.56 -36.52
C ILE A 787 -11.43 -22.12 -36.73
N ALA A 788 -11.73 -21.49 -37.88
CA ALA A 788 -13.11 -21.10 -38.21
C ALA A 788 -14.03 -22.31 -38.45
N ASP A 789 -13.52 -23.37 -39.08
CA ASP A 789 -14.25 -24.62 -39.31
C ASP A 789 -14.53 -25.32 -37.96
N GLU A 790 -13.56 -25.34 -37.04
CA GLU A 790 -13.76 -25.82 -35.67
C GLU A 790 -14.79 -24.98 -34.91
N PHE A 791 -14.78 -23.65 -35.05
CA PHE A 791 -15.82 -22.78 -34.45
C PHE A 791 -17.23 -23.11 -35.00
N ASP A 792 -17.36 -23.36 -36.31
CA ASP A 792 -18.63 -23.75 -36.94
C ASP A 792 -19.07 -25.15 -36.47
N ALA A 793 -18.14 -26.11 -36.38
CA ALA A 793 -18.38 -27.48 -35.91
C ALA A 793 -18.84 -27.52 -34.44
N LEU A 794 -18.27 -26.66 -33.60
CA LEU A 794 -18.66 -26.47 -32.20
C LEU A 794 -19.95 -25.63 -32.05
N GLY A 795 -20.52 -25.15 -33.15
CA GLY A 795 -21.81 -24.44 -33.18
C GLY A 795 -21.76 -23.03 -32.59
N LEU A 796 -20.64 -22.32 -32.78
CA LEU A 796 -20.56 -20.88 -32.52
C LEU A 796 -21.24 -20.09 -33.64
N GLN A 797 -21.79 -18.93 -33.30
CA GLN A 797 -22.35 -18.00 -34.28
C GLN A 797 -21.26 -17.14 -34.90
N ARG A 798 -21.40 -16.87 -36.20
CA ARG A 798 -20.47 -16.04 -36.98
C ARG A 798 -20.52 -14.59 -36.53
N ALA A 799 -19.41 -14.07 -36.02
CA ALA A 799 -19.32 -12.73 -35.45
C ALA A 799 -18.40 -11.75 -36.22
N GLY A 800 -17.79 -12.18 -37.32
CA GLY A 800 -16.90 -11.38 -38.15
C GLY A 800 -17.64 -10.51 -39.18
N GLU A 801 -16.88 -9.96 -40.13
CA GLU A 801 -17.41 -9.13 -41.21
C GLU A 801 -18.28 -9.95 -42.18
N ASP A 802 -19.30 -9.31 -42.75
CA ASP A 802 -20.22 -9.88 -43.75
C ASP A 802 -20.87 -11.24 -43.37
N GLY A 803 -21.01 -11.50 -42.06
CA GLY A 803 -21.60 -12.76 -41.56
C GLY A 803 -20.64 -13.96 -41.63
N THR A 804 -19.34 -13.70 -41.68
CA THR A 804 -18.26 -14.72 -41.60
C THR A 804 -17.69 -14.82 -40.18
N PHE A 805 -16.70 -15.68 -39.97
CA PHE A 805 -15.88 -15.67 -38.74
C PHE A 805 -14.69 -14.70 -38.85
N PHE A 806 -14.44 -14.09 -40.01
CA PHE A 806 -13.21 -13.42 -40.34
C PHE A 806 -13.33 -11.90 -40.18
N ILE A 807 -12.30 -11.28 -39.58
CA ILE A 807 -12.07 -9.84 -39.60
C ILE A 807 -10.69 -9.62 -40.24
N PRO A 808 -10.63 -9.28 -41.53
CA PRO A 808 -9.37 -9.09 -42.24
C PRO A 808 -8.64 -7.83 -41.75
N ARG A 809 -7.31 -7.89 -41.77
CA ARG A 809 -6.43 -6.78 -41.38
C ARG A 809 -5.22 -6.76 -42.29
N GLN A 810 -4.70 -5.57 -42.54
CA GLN A 810 -3.48 -5.38 -43.31
C GLN A 810 -2.31 -5.12 -42.36
N ARG A 811 -1.21 -5.86 -42.52
CA ARG A 811 -0.01 -5.74 -41.69
C ARG A 811 1.21 -5.36 -42.52
N GLU A 812 2.12 -4.64 -41.87
CA GLU A 812 3.44 -4.31 -42.40
C GLU A 812 4.52 -4.78 -41.42
N PHE A 813 5.54 -5.47 -41.94
CA PHE A 813 6.67 -5.94 -41.16
C PHE A 813 7.90 -6.13 -42.02
N THR A 814 9.06 -6.25 -41.39
CA THR A 814 10.33 -6.52 -42.05
C THR A 814 10.65 -8.02 -41.96
N HIS A 815 10.87 -8.64 -43.12
CA HIS A 815 11.17 -10.06 -43.27
C HIS A 815 12.65 -10.24 -43.63
N LEU A 816 13.36 -11.15 -42.97
CA LEU A 816 14.76 -11.47 -43.30
C LEU A 816 14.83 -12.35 -44.56
N ILE A 817 15.51 -11.87 -45.60
CA ILE A 817 15.65 -12.58 -46.88
C ILE A 817 16.94 -13.42 -46.96
N GLY A 818 17.79 -13.36 -45.93
CA GLY A 818 19.00 -14.15 -45.80
C GLY A 818 19.52 -14.15 -44.35
N GLU A 819 20.56 -14.93 -44.09
CA GLU A 819 21.21 -14.97 -42.77
C GLU A 819 21.97 -13.64 -42.53
N PRO A 820 21.71 -12.95 -41.40
CA PRO A 820 22.51 -11.79 -41.00
C PRO A 820 23.99 -12.17 -40.83
N SER A 821 24.91 -11.29 -41.22
CA SER A 821 26.34 -11.54 -41.08
C SER A 821 27.04 -10.43 -40.30
N LEU A 822 27.86 -10.82 -39.33
CA LEU A 822 28.75 -9.94 -38.57
C LEU A 822 30.20 -10.39 -38.78
N THR A 823 31.04 -9.52 -39.34
CA THR A 823 32.47 -9.77 -39.49
C THR A 823 33.26 -8.78 -38.64
N LEU A 824 34.10 -9.30 -37.74
CA LEU A 824 35.07 -8.52 -36.99
C LEU A 824 36.44 -8.68 -37.66
N ASN A 825 37.06 -7.59 -38.11
CA ASN A 825 38.36 -7.62 -38.78
C ASN A 825 39.52 -7.73 -37.77
N ASP A 826 39.46 -8.72 -36.87
CA ASP A 826 40.39 -8.94 -35.76
C ASP A 826 41.27 -10.20 -35.93
N GLY A 827 41.24 -10.82 -37.13
CA GLY A 827 42.07 -11.98 -37.48
C GLY A 827 41.60 -13.32 -36.91
N ARG A 828 40.43 -13.38 -36.25
CA ARG A 828 39.83 -14.60 -35.69
C ARG A 828 38.59 -15.02 -36.51
N PRO A 829 38.08 -16.26 -36.37
CA PRO A 829 36.83 -16.68 -37.02
C PRO A 829 35.67 -15.72 -36.72
N GLY A 830 34.80 -15.47 -37.71
CA GLY A 830 33.65 -14.58 -37.53
C GLY A 830 32.69 -15.09 -36.45
N PRO A 831 32.01 -14.19 -35.71
CA PRO A 831 30.86 -14.55 -34.88
C PRO A 831 29.83 -15.40 -35.63
N VAL A 832 29.17 -16.32 -34.94
CA VAL A 832 28.15 -17.23 -35.50
C VAL A 832 26.74 -16.70 -35.22
N TYR A 833 25.89 -16.63 -36.25
CA TYR A 833 24.49 -16.23 -36.11
C TYR A 833 23.71 -17.28 -35.30
N GLY A 834 22.85 -16.83 -34.38
CA GLY A 834 22.11 -17.72 -33.48
C GLY A 834 22.88 -18.22 -32.26
N GLN A 835 24.18 -17.88 -32.13
CA GLN A 835 25.01 -18.24 -30.98
C GLN A 835 25.75 -17.03 -30.41
N ASP A 836 26.41 -16.26 -31.27
CA ASP A 836 27.19 -15.09 -30.89
C ASP A 836 26.45 -13.77 -31.13
N PHE A 837 25.54 -13.73 -32.12
CA PHE A 837 24.76 -12.55 -32.48
C PHE A 837 23.43 -12.92 -33.14
N ALA A 838 22.46 -12.01 -33.13
CA ALA A 838 21.13 -12.18 -33.75
C ALA A 838 20.53 -10.84 -34.20
N ALA A 839 19.50 -10.87 -35.04
CA ALA A 839 18.79 -9.66 -35.46
C ALA A 839 18.09 -8.99 -34.25
N PHE A 840 18.14 -7.65 -34.18
CA PHE A 840 17.55 -6.92 -33.06
C PHE A 840 16.10 -6.50 -33.36
N PRO A 841 15.09 -6.96 -32.59
CA PRO A 841 13.70 -6.55 -32.75
C PRO A 841 13.49 -5.16 -32.19
N TYR A 842 13.71 -4.16 -33.05
CA TYR A 842 13.66 -2.76 -32.66
C TYR A 842 12.32 -2.07 -32.97
N LEU A 843 12.13 -0.87 -32.41
CA LEU A 843 10.99 0.00 -32.70
C LEU A 843 10.95 0.42 -34.18
N TYR A 844 12.13 0.65 -34.75
CA TYR A 844 12.34 1.04 -36.13
C TYR A 844 12.93 -0.11 -36.95
N GLN A 845 12.91 0.03 -38.27
CA GLN A 845 13.64 -0.86 -39.16
C GLN A 845 15.11 -0.97 -38.74
N ALA A 846 15.60 -2.21 -38.62
CA ALA A 846 16.95 -2.54 -38.16
C ALA A 846 17.78 -3.24 -39.25
N THR A 847 17.45 -3.02 -40.51
CA THR A 847 18.04 -3.73 -41.67
C THR A 847 19.02 -2.86 -42.46
N GLY A 848 19.88 -3.48 -43.27
CA GLY A 848 20.83 -2.79 -44.14
C GLY A 848 22.27 -3.26 -43.96
N GLN A 849 23.21 -2.49 -44.52
CA GLN A 849 24.65 -2.77 -44.45
C GLN A 849 25.38 -1.60 -43.84
N ALA A 850 26.31 -1.91 -42.94
CA ALA A 850 27.17 -0.91 -42.30
C ALA A 850 28.58 -1.44 -42.14
N LYS A 851 29.54 -0.53 -42.27
CA LYS A 851 30.95 -0.81 -42.00
C LYS A 851 31.56 0.39 -41.30
N GLY A 852 32.30 0.14 -40.24
CA GLY A 852 32.94 1.19 -39.47
C GLY A 852 33.76 0.65 -38.31
N THR A 853 34.45 1.54 -37.62
CA THR A 853 35.13 1.21 -36.36
C THR A 853 34.10 1.11 -35.24
N VAL A 854 34.23 0.13 -34.35
CA VAL A 854 33.31 -0.02 -33.21
C VAL A 854 33.65 1.01 -32.13
N GLN A 855 32.65 1.78 -31.72
CA GLN A 855 32.73 2.77 -30.65
C GLN A 855 31.76 2.39 -29.55
N VAL A 856 32.26 2.18 -28.34
CA VAL A 856 31.40 1.91 -27.19
C VAL A 856 30.88 3.22 -26.64
N LEU A 857 29.59 3.27 -26.37
CA LEU A 857 28.93 4.41 -25.75
C LEU A 857 28.00 3.92 -24.63
N ALA A 858 28.21 4.49 -23.45
CA ALA A 858 27.27 4.47 -22.35
C ALA A 858 27.14 5.88 -21.79
N ALA A 859 26.04 6.15 -21.11
CA ALA A 859 25.82 7.41 -20.44
C ALA A 859 25.29 7.16 -19.05
N GLY A 860 25.63 8.07 -18.14
CA GLY A 860 24.81 8.28 -16.95
C GLY A 860 23.43 8.79 -17.38
N TYR A 861 22.56 9.03 -16.39
CA TYR A 861 21.22 9.55 -16.66
C TYR A 861 21.28 10.81 -17.56
N LEU A 862 20.71 10.74 -18.77
CA LEU A 862 20.68 11.89 -19.68
C LEU A 862 19.51 12.80 -19.29
N GLY A 863 19.81 14.03 -18.90
CA GLY A 863 18.79 14.97 -18.46
C GLY A 863 17.86 15.38 -19.61
N GLU A 864 16.54 15.36 -19.39
CA GLU A 864 15.62 15.97 -20.34
C GLU A 864 15.95 17.45 -20.52
N SER A 865 15.91 17.93 -21.77
CA SER A 865 16.19 19.33 -22.04
C SER A 865 15.08 20.20 -21.43
N ASN A 866 15.42 20.96 -20.39
CA ASN A 866 14.50 21.74 -19.55
C ASN A 866 13.89 22.97 -20.24
N ARG A 867 13.78 22.95 -21.57
CA ARG A 867 13.08 23.91 -22.41
C ARG A 867 12.52 23.12 -23.57
N GLY A 868 11.22 23.24 -23.82
CA GLY A 868 10.65 22.85 -25.11
C GLY A 868 11.54 23.36 -26.25
N PHE A 869 11.57 22.64 -27.37
CA PHE A 869 12.30 22.95 -28.61
C PHE A 869 13.65 22.22 -28.88
N SER A 870 14.12 21.25 -28.07
CA SER A 870 15.23 20.36 -28.51
C SER A 870 15.01 18.89 -28.17
N LEU A 871 15.13 18.02 -29.18
CA LEU A 871 14.82 16.58 -29.11
C LEU A 871 15.97 15.71 -28.56
N LEU A 872 17.16 16.28 -28.37
CA LEU A 872 18.35 15.58 -27.86
C LEU A 872 18.89 16.24 -26.56
N PRO A 873 19.18 15.44 -25.52
CA PRO A 873 19.89 15.87 -24.31
C PRO A 873 21.18 16.62 -24.63
N ARG A 874 21.58 17.55 -23.75
CA ARG A 874 22.75 18.41 -23.99
C ARG A 874 24.04 17.63 -24.19
N ALA A 875 24.22 16.53 -23.45
CA ALA A 875 25.42 15.70 -23.51
C ALA A 875 25.66 15.09 -24.89
N ILE A 876 24.59 14.68 -25.58
CA ILE A 876 24.67 13.89 -26.81
C ILE A 876 24.36 14.69 -28.08
N ARG A 877 23.86 15.92 -27.96
CA ARG A 877 23.41 16.75 -29.09
C ARG A 877 24.46 16.99 -30.18
N ASN A 878 25.73 17.07 -29.80
CA ASN A 878 26.82 17.42 -30.71
C ASN A 878 27.69 16.21 -31.10
N LEU A 879 27.28 14.99 -30.75
CA LEU A 879 28.02 13.79 -31.11
C LEU A 879 27.66 13.36 -32.53
N ASP A 880 28.69 13.05 -33.30
CA ASP A 880 28.56 12.52 -34.65
C ASP A 880 29.36 11.23 -34.78
N TYR A 881 28.65 10.12 -34.99
CA TYR A 881 29.22 8.79 -35.15
C TYR A 881 28.88 8.20 -36.53
N SER A 882 28.53 9.04 -37.52
CA SER A 882 28.03 8.61 -38.84
C SER A 882 28.89 7.55 -39.56
N ASP A 883 30.21 7.55 -39.32
CA ASP A 883 31.17 6.59 -39.92
C ASP A 883 31.53 5.41 -38.99
N GLN A 884 30.89 5.30 -37.82
CA GLN A 884 31.22 4.36 -36.76
C GLN A 884 30.04 3.44 -36.43
N ILE A 885 30.36 2.26 -35.90
CA ILE A 885 29.38 1.31 -35.39
C ILE A 885 29.29 1.49 -33.87
N LEU A 886 28.10 1.82 -33.38
CA LEU A 886 27.89 2.10 -31.96
C LEU A 886 27.62 0.81 -31.19
N MET A 887 28.43 0.50 -30.18
CA MET A 887 28.18 -0.60 -29.26
C MET A 887 27.61 -0.07 -27.94
N VAL A 888 26.41 -0.52 -27.59
CA VAL A 888 25.69 -0.11 -26.37
C VAL A 888 25.62 -1.28 -25.37
N LEU A 889 25.62 -0.96 -24.08
CA LEU A 889 25.82 -1.97 -23.02
C LEU A 889 24.55 -2.72 -22.64
N SER A 890 23.39 -2.19 -23.03
CA SER A 890 22.05 -2.70 -22.72
C SER A 890 21.04 -2.34 -23.83
N GLU A 891 19.89 -3.02 -23.85
CA GLU A 891 18.79 -2.70 -24.76
C GLU A 891 18.17 -1.32 -24.47
N GLU A 892 18.16 -0.90 -23.20
CA GLU A 892 17.65 0.41 -22.80
C GLU A 892 18.50 1.54 -23.42
N ASP A 893 19.82 1.36 -23.45
CA ASP A 893 20.75 2.30 -24.09
C ASP A 893 20.53 2.39 -25.61
N ALA A 894 20.12 1.29 -26.26
CA ALA A 894 19.80 1.30 -27.69
C ALA A 894 18.64 2.26 -28.01
N LEU A 895 17.63 2.34 -27.13
CA LEU A 895 16.53 3.32 -27.27
C LEU A 895 16.99 4.75 -26.98
N ARG A 896 17.85 4.95 -25.96
CA ARG A 896 18.37 6.26 -25.57
C ARG A 896 19.23 6.92 -26.65
N PHE A 897 20.07 6.13 -27.34
CA PHE A 897 20.99 6.65 -28.36
C PHE A 897 20.45 6.56 -29.79
N SER A 898 19.22 6.07 -29.97
CA SER A 898 18.51 5.89 -31.25
C SER A 898 18.49 7.09 -32.19
N ARG A 899 18.62 8.30 -31.63
CA ARG A 899 18.55 9.58 -32.35
C ARG A 899 19.92 10.16 -32.71
N LEU A 900 21.01 9.49 -32.34
CA LEU A 900 22.36 9.87 -32.75
C LEU A 900 22.61 9.44 -34.20
N PRO A 901 23.45 10.17 -34.96
CA PRO A 901 23.87 9.71 -36.27
C PRO A 901 24.97 8.65 -36.10
N TYR A 902 24.74 7.43 -36.60
CA TYR A 902 25.69 6.31 -36.58
C TYR A 902 25.51 5.39 -37.80
N ALA A 903 26.56 4.65 -38.17
CA ALA A 903 26.51 3.74 -39.33
C ALA A 903 25.71 2.46 -39.05
N GLY A 904 25.83 1.91 -37.84
CA GLY A 904 25.15 0.69 -37.39
C GLY A 904 25.29 0.52 -35.87
N MET A 905 24.56 -0.44 -35.28
CA MET A 905 24.53 -0.61 -33.82
C MET A 905 24.66 -2.07 -33.38
N LEU A 906 25.42 -2.28 -32.30
CA LEU A 906 25.62 -3.55 -31.60
C LEU A 906 25.04 -3.43 -30.19
N VAL A 907 24.06 -4.25 -29.86
CA VAL A 907 23.38 -4.23 -28.56
C VAL A 907 23.79 -5.46 -27.75
N VAL A 908 24.36 -5.27 -26.56
CA VAL A 908 24.74 -6.41 -25.72
C VAL A 908 23.52 -6.94 -24.96
N THR A 909 23.19 -8.22 -25.16
CA THR A 909 22.15 -8.94 -24.38
C THR A 909 22.80 -9.86 -23.36
N ASP A 910 22.23 -9.91 -22.15
CA ASP A 910 22.61 -10.89 -21.12
C ASP A 910 21.76 -12.17 -21.17
N ASP A 911 20.61 -12.13 -21.87
CA ASP A 911 19.76 -13.29 -22.08
C ASP A 911 20.27 -14.08 -23.30
N PRO A 912 20.81 -15.31 -23.11
CA PRO A 912 21.24 -16.15 -24.22
C PRO A 912 20.07 -16.55 -25.12
N ALA A 913 18.85 -16.65 -24.59
CA ALA A 913 17.68 -17.03 -25.36
C ALA A 913 17.37 -15.99 -26.45
N SER A 914 17.61 -14.69 -26.20
CA SER A 914 17.43 -13.62 -27.19
C SER A 914 18.22 -13.84 -28.49
N LEU A 915 19.35 -14.55 -28.43
CA LEU A 915 20.15 -14.87 -29.61
C LEU A 915 19.55 -15.99 -30.47
N THR A 916 18.69 -16.82 -29.87
CA THR A 916 18.03 -17.96 -30.53
C THR A 916 16.55 -17.73 -30.83
N ARG A 917 15.97 -16.67 -30.27
CA ARG A 917 14.55 -16.33 -30.41
C ARG A 917 14.29 -15.65 -31.75
N ARG A 918 13.15 -15.99 -32.34
CA ARG A 918 12.66 -15.41 -33.58
C ARG A 918 11.71 -14.27 -33.30
N TYR A 919 11.94 -13.14 -33.94
CA TYR A 919 11.09 -11.97 -33.78
C TYR A 919 10.67 -11.41 -35.13
N THR A 920 9.45 -10.88 -35.18
CA THR A 920 9.01 -10.03 -36.28
C THR A 920 9.67 -8.67 -36.17
N LEU A 921 10.43 -8.28 -37.21
CA LEU A 921 11.12 -7.00 -37.24
C LEU A 921 10.18 -5.87 -37.68
N SER A 922 10.32 -4.68 -37.08
CA SER A 922 9.48 -3.52 -37.39
C SER A 922 9.68 -3.04 -38.83
N ALA A 923 8.58 -2.67 -39.50
CA ALA A 923 8.58 -1.95 -40.77
C ALA A 923 8.64 -0.42 -40.61
N ARG A 924 8.64 0.10 -39.37
CA ARG A 924 8.57 1.54 -39.11
C ARG A 924 9.87 2.23 -39.51
N GLU A 925 9.78 3.17 -40.44
CA GLU A 925 10.90 4.07 -40.71
C GLU A 925 11.17 4.98 -39.50
N PRO A 926 12.44 5.26 -39.15
CA PRO A 926 12.75 6.25 -38.15
C PRO A 926 12.24 7.61 -38.63
N VAL A 927 11.49 8.31 -37.79
CA VAL A 927 10.88 9.59 -38.15
C VAL A 927 11.10 10.59 -37.03
N VAL A 928 11.54 11.80 -37.40
CA VAL A 928 11.70 12.92 -36.47
C VAL A 928 10.62 13.96 -36.77
N THR A 929 9.65 14.08 -35.86
CA THR A 929 8.60 15.10 -35.94
C THR A 929 9.12 16.42 -35.35
N SER A 930 9.16 17.47 -36.15
CA SER A 930 9.54 18.82 -35.70
C SER A 930 8.55 19.87 -36.17
N PHE A 931 8.58 21.08 -35.58
CA PHE A 931 7.64 22.17 -35.87
C PHE A 931 7.70 22.71 -37.33
N GLY A 932 8.59 22.16 -38.17
CA GLY A 932 8.72 22.47 -39.59
C GLY A 932 8.38 21.31 -40.53
N GLY A 933 7.88 20.18 -40.01
CA GLY A 933 7.52 19.00 -40.80
C GLY A 933 8.08 17.70 -40.23
N ILE A 934 7.68 16.60 -40.87
CA ILE A 934 8.13 15.24 -40.60
C ILE A 934 9.39 14.99 -41.44
N THR A 935 10.55 14.83 -40.82
CA THR A 935 11.78 14.42 -41.50
C THR A 935 12.04 12.93 -41.27
N SER A 936 12.18 12.16 -42.36
CA SER A 936 12.56 10.74 -42.29
C SER A 936 14.01 10.63 -41.83
N GLY A 937 14.25 9.83 -40.78
CA GLY A 937 15.57 9.45 -40.30
C GLY A 937 16.17 8.32 -41.15
N GLN A 938 17.41 7.93 -40.83
CA GLN A 938 18.10 6.87 -41.56
C GLN A 938 17.85 5.50 -40.91
N THR A 939 17.40 4.52 -41.70
CA THR A 939 17.36 3.11 -41.28
C THR A 939 18.80 2.59 -41.13
N VAL A 940 19.11 2.00 -39.97
CA VAL A 940 20.46 1.55 -39.60
C VAL A 940 20.44 0.08 -39.18
N PRO A 941 21.40 -0.75 -39.63
CA PRO A 941 21.45 -2.15 -39.23
C PRO A 941 21.80 -2.27 -37.75
N THR A 942 20.97 -3.02 -37.02
CA THR A 942 21.14 -3.23 -35.58
C THR A 942 21.03 -4.72 -35.24
N ILE A 943 21.97 -5.22 -34.44
CA ILE A 943 22.02 -6.63 -34.03
C ILE A 943 22.32 -6.76 -32.53
N TRP A 944 21.79 -7.82 -31.93
CA TRP A 944 22.23 -8.28 -30.62
C TRP A 944 23.57 -8.98 -30.72
N ILE A 945 24.41 -8.85 -29.69
CA ILE A 945 25.65 -9.60 -29.53
C ILE A 945 25.74 -10.20 -28.12
N SER A 946 26.39 -11.36 -28.01
CA SER A 946 26.70 -12.00 -26.74
C SER A 946 27.74 -11.23 -25.92
N PRO A 947 27.76 -11.37 -24.58
CA PRO A 947 28.79 -10.77 -23.73
C PRO A 947 30.21 -11.25 -24.08
N SER A 948 30.35 -12.49 -24.56
CA SER A 948 31.62 -13.03 -25.08
C SER A 948 32.10 -12.27 -26.32
N THR A 949 31.20 -11.98 -27.26
CA THR A 949 31.51 -11.17 -28.46
C THR A 949 31.82 -9.73 -28.11
N ALA A 950 31.09 -9.12 -27.17
CA ALA A 950 31.39 -7.79 -26.66
C ALA A 950 32.79 -7.73 -26.00
N ASN A 951 33.12 -8.71 -25.16
CA ASN A 951 34.46 -8.82 -24.54
C ASN A 951 35.57 -9.05 -25.58
N ARG A 952 35.28 -9.76 -26.68
CA ARG A 952 36.21 -9.92 -27.80
C ARG A 952 36.51 -8.59 -28.49
N ILE A 953 35.48 -7.77 -28.74
CA ILE A 953 35.63 -6.42 -29.30
C ILE A 953 36.45 -5.52 -28.35
N LEU A 954 36.25 -5.69 -27.05
CA LEU A 954 36.92 -4.92 -26.00
C LEU A 954 38.34 -5.40 -25.66
N ALA A 955 38.80 -6.54 -26.18
CA ALA A 955 40.01 -7.21 -25.73
C ALA A 955 41.27 -6.31 -25.78
N GLU A 956 41.39 -5.46 -26.80
CA GLU A 956 42.53 -4.53 -26.95
C GLU A 956 42.45 -3.32 -25.99
N SER A 957 41.26 -2.98 -25.50
CA SER A 957 41.07 -1.89 -24.53
C SER A 957 41.47 -2.26 -23.10
N GLY A 958 41.73 -3.55 -22.83
CA GLY A 958 42.04 -4.07 -21.50
C GLY A 958 40.88 -4.00 -20.50
N ARG A 959 39.65 -3.75 -20.98
CA ARG A 959 38.43 -3.67 -20.18
C ARG A 959 37.45 -4.77 -20.55
N THR A 960 36.62 -5.17 -19.60
CA THR A 960 35.53 -6.12 -19.82
C THR A 960 34.16 -5.42 -19.82
N ILE A 961 33.15 -6.06 -20.40
CA ILE A 961 31.78 -5.56 -20.40
C ILE A 961 31.26 -5.32 -18.98
N SER A 962 31.59 -6.22 -18.03
CA SER A 962 31.20 -6.10 -16.63
C SER A 962 31.90 -4.95 -15.89
N GLU A 963 33.10 -4.54 -16.34
CA GLU A 963 33.76 -3.32 -15.84
C GLU A 963 33.15 -2.06 -16.43
N LEU A 964 32.81 -2.07 -17.72
CA LEU A 964 32.18 -0.92 -18.37
C LEU A 964 30.77 -0.66 -17.82
N ARG A 965 29.99 -1.70 -17.52
CA ARG A 965 28.68 -1.53 -16.86
C ARG A 965 28.82 -0.95 -15.46
N ARG A 966 29.73 -1.49 -14.63
CA ARG A 966 30.02 -0.90 -13.30
C ARG A 966 30.50 0.55 -13.38
N ALA A 967 31.27 0.89 -14.41
CA ALA A 967 31.69 2.27 -14.64
C ALA A 967 30.53 3.14 -15.11
N ALA A 968 29.65 2.62 -15.97
CA ALA A 968 28.44 3.30 -16.43
C ALA A 968 27.46 3.60 -15.29
N ASP A 969 27.26 2.65 -14.37
CA ASP A 969 26.43 2.81 -13.17
C ASP A 969 26.95 3.90 -12.20
N ALA A 970 28.24 4.21 -12.30
CA ALA A 970 28.89 5.24 -11.47
C ALA A 970 28.93 6.63 -12.14
N LEU A 971 28.47 6.76 -13.38
CA LEU A 971 28.46 8.04 -14.12
C LEU A 971 27.47 9.02 -13.49
N VAL A 972 27.86 10.30 -13.42
CA VAL A 972 26.92 11.37 -13.04
C VAL A 972 25.98 11.70 -14.21
N PRO A 973 24.83 12.36 -13.97
CA PRO A 973 23.92 12.76 -15.05
C PRO A 973 24.61 13.58 -16.14
N ASP A 974 24.23 13.35 -17.40
CA ASP A 974 24.84 13.92 -18.61
C ASP A 974 26.34 13.59 -18.83
N GLU A 975 26.94 12.70 -18.04
CA GLU A 975 28.28 12.18 -18.27
C GLU A 975 28.24 11.00 -19.25
N LEU A 976 29.21 10.96 -20.17
CA LEU A 976 29.32 9.94 -21.19
C LEU A 976 30.58 9.09 -20.95
N LEU A 977 30.42 7.79 -21.01
CA LEU A 977 31.52 6.83 -21.11
C LEU A 977 31.67 6.42 -22.56
N THR A 978 32.71 6.92 -23.20
CA THR A 978 33.10 6.51 -24.55
C THR A 978 34.36 5.67 -24.50
N VAL A 979 34.36 4.52 -25.17
CA VAL A 979 35.56 3.68 -25.34
C VAL A 979 35.75 3.41 -26.82
N ALA A 980 36.76 4.05 -27.41
CA ALA A 980 37.15 3.78 -28.79
C ALA A 980 37.82 2.40 -28.87
N THR A 981 37.45 1.62 -29.89
CA THR A 981 38.13 0.36 -30.21
C THR A 981 38.83 0.48 -31.56
N SER A 982 39.82 -0.36 -31.81
CA SER A 982 40.50 -0.51 -33.10
C SER A 982 39.77 -1.47 -34.05
N VAL A 983 38.71 -2.13 -33.56
CA VAL A 983 38.02 -3.22 -34.26
C VAL A 983 37.11 -2.64 -35.33
N ASN A 984 37.40 -2.94 -36.59
CA ASN A 984 36.51 -2.65 -37.71
C ASN A 984 35.48 -3.77 -37.87
N ALA A 985 34.21 -3.44 -37.70
CA ALA A 985 33.11 -4.37 -37.90
C ALA A 985 32.40 -4.12 -39.24
N THR A 986 31.88 -5.18 -39.83
CA THR A 986 30.99 -5.11 -40.99
C THR A 986 29.72 -5.89 -40.66
N LEU A 987 28.58 -5.21 -40.75
CA LEU A 987 27.26 -5.76 -40.48
C LEU A 987 26.46 -5.79 -41.78
N ASN A 988 25.73 -6.88 -41.99
CA ASN A 988 24.70 -6.99 -43.02
C ASN A 988 23.49 -7.69 -42.41
N VAL A 989 22.36 -6.98 -42.38
CA VAL A 989 21.07 -7.52 -41.97
C VAL A 989 20.17 -7.48 -43.20
N PRO A 990 20.12 -8.56 -44.00
CA PRO A 990 19.38 -8.59 -45.25
C PRO A 990 17.88 -8.76 -44.96
N GLY A 991 17.12 -7.66 -45.02
CA GLY A 991 15.68 -7.69 -44.83
C GLY A 991 14.92 -6.82 -45.83
N GLU A 992 13.68 -7.23 -46.08
CA GLU A 992 12.74 -6.59 -47.00
C GLU A 992 11.45 -6.26 -46.25
N VAL A 993 10.92 -5.05 -46.48
CA VAL A 993 9.65 -4.63 -45.89
C VAL A 993 8.50 -5.19 -46.72
N ARG A 994 7.69 -6.06 -46.12
CA ARG A 994 6.44 -6.52 -46.71
C ARG A 994 5.31 -5.62 -46.24
N LYS A 995 4.61 -5.01 -47.19
CA LYS A 995 3.46 -4.13 -46.95
C LYS A 995 2.17 -4.79 -47.43
N GLY A 996 1.05 -4.47 -46.78
CA GLY A 996 -0.26 -4.99 -47.16
C GLY A 996 -0.35 -6.52 -47.08
N VAL A 997 0.29 -7.11 -46.07
CA VAL A 997 0.12 -8.55 -45.80
C VAL A 997 -1.22 -8.73 -45.11
N GLU A 998 -2.13 -9.41 -45.80
CA GLU A 998 -3.44 -9.73 -45.22
C GLU A 998 -3.29 -10.77 -44.10
N THR A 999 -3.79 -10.41 -42.93
CA THR A 999 -4.00 -11.31 -41.79
C THR A 999 -5.45 -11.23 -41.36
N THR A 1000 -5.86 -12.09 -40.44
CA THR A 1000 -7.27 -12.19 -40.07
C THR A 1000 -7.43 -12.50 -38.61
N HIS A 1001 -8.37 -11.84 -37.94
CA HIS A 1001 -8.87 -12.29 -36.64
C HIS A 1001 -10.07 -13.21 -36.87
N ILE A 1002 -10.15 -14.32 -36.12
CA ILE A 1002 -11.26 -15.27 -36.17
C ILE A 1002 -12.11 -15.06 -34.93
N ILE A 1003 -13.38 -14.74 -35.10
CA ILE A 1003 -14.30 -14.40 -34.01
C ILE A 1003 -15.60 -15.23 -34.05
N GLY A 1004 -15.81 -16.02 -33.01
CA GLY A 1004 -17.01 -16.82 -32.79
C GLY A 1004 -17.80 -16.33 -31.57
N GLN A 1005 -19.13 -16.35 -31.66
CA GLN A 1005 -20.02 -15.90 -30.60
C GLN A 1005 -20.84 -17.06 -30.01
N LEU A 1006 -20.85 -17.16 -28.67
CA LEU A 1006 -21.83 -17.96 -27.93
C LEU A 1006 -22.84 -17.00 -27.27
N PRO A 1007 -24.07 -16.86 -27.80
CA PRO A 1007 -25.02 -15.87 -27.31
C PRO A 1007 -25.59 -16.21 -25.93
N ALA A 1008 -25.92 -15.17 -25.18
CA ALA A 1008 -26.71 -15.29 -23.95
C ALA A 1008 -28.13 -15.85 -24.20
N VAL A 1009 -28.72 -16.47 -23.18
CA VAL A 1009 -30.12 -16.94 -23.24
C VAL A 1009 -31.10 -15.76 -23.32
N GLN A 1010 -32.02 -15.80 -24.28
CA GLN A 1010 -33.08 -14.79 -24.46
C GLN A 1010 -34.02 -14.69 -23.25
N GLY A 1011 -34.34 -13.45 -22.83
CA GLY A 1011 -35.29 -13.16 -21.73
C GLY A 1011 -34.66 -12.60 -20.44
N GLN A 1012 -33.34 -12.47 -20.38
CA GLN A 1012 -32.58 -11.86 -19.28
C GLN A 1012 -32.08 -10.47 -19.70
N ASN A 1013 -32.11 -9.47 -18.80
CA ASN A 1013 -31.65 -8.09 -19.08
C ASN A 1013 -30.13 -7.98 -19.37
N LEU A 1014 -29.37 -9.07 -19.26
CA LEU A 1014 -27.90 -9.12 -19.36
C LEU A 1014 -27.37 -9.44 -20.76
N GLY A 1015 -28.25 -9.61 -21.76
CA GLY A 1015 -27.85 -9.98 -23.13
C GLY A 1015 -26.91 -8.98 -23.84
N GLY A 1016 -26.72 -7.78 -23.28
CA GLY A 1016 -25.75 -6.78 -23.73
C GLY A 1016 -24.34 -6.95 -23.16
N ASN A 1017 -24.10 -7.81 -22.18
CA ASN A 1017 -22.76 -7.96 -21.59
C ASN A 1017 -21.95 -9.08 -22.28
N VAL A 1018 -20.65 -8.85 -22.44
CA VAL A 1018 -19.76 -9.73 -23.20
C VAL A 1018 -18.52 -10.12 -22.42
N ILE A 1019 -18.18 -11.41 -22.46
CA ILE A 1019 -16.91 -11.96 -21.98
C ILE A 1019 -16.06 -12.31 -23.21
N VAL A 1020 -14.86 -11.75 -23.30
CA VAL A 1020 -13.94 -12.04 -24.41
C VAL A 1020 -12.89 -13.04 -23.94
N VAL A 1021 -12.72 -14.11 -24.70
CA VAL A 1021 -11.67 -15.10 -24.51
C VAL A 1021 -10.80 -15.08 -25.75
N MET A 1022 -9.51 -14.82 -25.60
CA MET A 1022 -8.60 -14.60 -26.71
C MET A 1022 -7.33 -15.44 -26.61
N ALA A 1023 -6.81 -15.82 -27.76
CA ALA A 1023 -5.54 -16.52 -27.89
C ALA A 1023 -4.86 -16.12 -29.21
N GLN A 1024 -3.54 -15.94 -29.15
CA GLN A 1024 -2.75 -15.67 -30.34
C GLN A 1024 -2.53 -16.96 -31.12
N TYR A 1025 -2.69 -16.95 -32.45
CA TYR A 1025 -2.45 -18.15 -33.29
C TYR A 1025 -1.29 -18.01 -34.28
N ASP A 1026 -0.91 -16.78 -34.63
CA ASP A 1026 0.14 -16.48 -35.62
C ASP A 1026 1.54 -16.55 -35.00
N THR A 1027 2.57 -16.72 -35.83
CA THR A 1027 3.96 -16.79 -35.39
C THR A 1027 4.87 -15.85 -36.20
N PRO A 1028 6.12 -15.61 -35.76
CA PRO A 1028 7.05 -14.79 -36.52
C PRO A 1028 7.15 -15.21 -37.99
N PRO A 1029 7.42 -14.28 -38.91
CA PRO A 1029 7.57 -14.60 -40.32
C PRO A 1029 8.68 -15.64 -40.54
N LEU A 1030 8.57 -16.41 -41.63
CA LEU A 1030 9.58 -17.39 -42.00
C LEU A 1030 10.95 -16.70 -42.10
N GLY A 1031 11.97 -17.33 -41.53
CA GLY A 1031 13.33 -16.81 -41.52
C GLY A 1031 14.33 -17.82 -42.08
N PRO A 1032 15.61 -17.45 -42.18
CA PRO A 1032 16.69 -18.34 -42.63
C PRO A 1032 16.82 -19.60 -41.76
N GLU A 1033 16.33 -19.56 -40.52
CA GLU A 1033 16.39 -20.63 -39.54
C GLU A 1033 15.31 -21.73 -39.73
N GLY A 1034 14.39 -21.57 -40.70
CA GLY A 1034 13.33 -22.55 -41.00
C GLY A 1034 11.98 -22.27 -40.31
N VAL A 1035 11.20 -23.31 -40.01
CA VAL A 1035 9.83 -23.19 -39.45
C VAL A 1035 9.86 -23.19 -37.92
N TYR A 1036 9.03 -22.35 -37.29
CA TYR A 1036 8.84 -22.29 -35.84
C TYR A 1036 7.46 -22.86 -35.50
N PRO A 1037 7.34 -23.99 -34.78
CA PRO A 1037 6.04 -24.65 -34.54
C PRO A 1037 5.10 -23.89 -33.60
N ALA A 1038 5.67 -23.17 -32.62
CA ALA A 1038 4.95 -22.45 -31.58
C ALA A 1038 3.91 -23.30 -30.84
N ALA A 1039 4.30 -24.50 -30.41
CA ALA A 1039 3.39 -25.49 -29.81
C ALA A 1039 2.80 -24.98 -28.48
N ASN A 1040 3.64 -24.49 -27.57
CA ASN A 1040 3.24 -23.89 -26.31
C ASN A 1040 2.92 -22.40 -26.45
N ASP A 1041 3.80 -21.62 -27.11
CA ASP A 1041 3.68 -20.15 -27.16
C ASP A 1041 2.27 -19.74 -27.63
N ASN A 1042 1.79 -20.29 -28.75
CA ASN A 1042 0.51 -19.91 -29.36
C ASN A 1042 -0.46 -21.10 -29.52
N GLY A 1043 0.03 -22.28 -29.91
CA GLY A 1043 -0.81 -23.46 -30.18
C GLY A 1043 -1.62 -23.92 -28.97
N SER A 1044 -0.99 -23.97 -27.79
CA SER A 1044 -1.62 -24.42 -26.54
C SER A 1044 -2.80 -23.54 -26.11
N GLY A 1045 -2.71 -22.23 -26.33
CA GLY A 1045 -3.80 -21.29 -26.02
C GLY A 1045 -5.04 -21.49 -26.91
N ILE A 1046 -4.82 -21.74 -28.21
CA ILE A 1046 -5.90 -22.03 -29.17
C ILE A 1046 -6.56 -23.38 -28.87
N ALA A 1047 -5.75 -24.42 -28.62
CA ALA A 1047 -6.27 -25.74 -28.26
C ALA A 1047 -7.10 -25.71 -26.97
N LEU A 1048 -6.61 -25.02 -25.94
CA LEU A 1048 -7.35 -24.81 -24.69
C LEU A 1048 -8.66 -24.05 -24.93
N MET A 1049 -8.67 -23.03 -25.80
CA MET A 1049 -9.90 -22.30 -26.17
C MET A 1049 -10.93 -23.21 -26.83
N LEU A 1050 -10.53 -23.99 -27.84
CA LEU A 1050 -11.43 -24.91 -28.56
C LEU A 1050 -12.01 -25.97 -27.63
N GLU A 1051 -11.19 -26.52 -26.75
CA GLU A 1051 -11.60 -27.54 -25.78
C GLU A 1051 -12.54 -26.96 -24.69
N ILE A 1052 -12.34 -25.72 -24.28
CA ILE A 1052 -13.30 -24.99 -23.43
C ILE A 1052 -14.66 -24.87 -24.15
N ILE A 1053 -14.68 -24.46 -25.41
CA ILE A 1053 -15.91 -24.31 -26.18
C ILE A 1053 -16.65 -25.66 -26.27
N ARG A 1054 -15.94 -26.75 -26.57
CA ARG A 1054 -16.48 -28.13 -26.56
C ARG A 1054 -17.11 -28.47 -25.21
N THR A 1055 -16.37 -28.24 -24.12
CA THR A 1055 -16.82 -28.51 -22.75
C THR A 1055 -18.09 -27.73 -22.40
N LEU A 1056 -18.15 -26.43 -22.73
CA LEU A 1056 -19.34 -25.60 -22.50
C LEU A 1056 -20.57 -26.12 -23.27
N LYS A 1057 -20.38 -26.58 -24.51
CA LYS A 1057 -21.47 -27.11 -25.35
C LYS A 1057 -21.93 -28.49 -24.88
N GLU A 1058 -21.01 -29.40 -24.57
CA GLU A 1058 -21.33 -30.75 -24.12
C GLU A 1058 -22.06 -30.76 -22.78
N THR A 1059 -21.75 -29.81 -21.91
CA THR A 1059 -22.40 -29.66 -20.60
C THR A 1059 -23.78 -28.96 -20.64
N ASP A 1060 -24.29 -28.61 -21.83
CA ASP A 1060 -25.49 -27.77 -22.03
C ASP A 1060 -25.43 -26.49 -21.19
N TYR A 1061 -24.25 -25.87 -21.11
CA TYR A 1061 -24.07 -24.64 -20.37
C TYR A 1061 -24.76 -23.47 -21.09
N ARG A 1062 -25.64 -22.78 -20.37
CA ARG A 1062 -26.49 -21.70 -20.91
C ARG A 1062 -26.14 -20.35 -20.32
N PRO A 1063 -25.28 -19.54 -20.94
CA PRO A 1063 -24.77 -18.34 -20.30
C PRO A 1063 -25.82 -17.21 -20.26
N TYR A 1064 -25.72 -16.36 -19.23
CA TYR A 1064 -26.49 -15.12 -19.13
C TYR A 1064 -25.80 -13.96 -19.87
N LYS A 1065 -24.52 -14.13 -20.17
CA LYS A 1065 -23.67 -13.17 -20.90
C LYS A 1065 -23.18 -13.80 -22.19
N THR A 1066 -22.94 -12.97 -23.19
CA THR A 1066 -22.41 -13.45 -24.47
C THR A 1066 -20.93 -13.74 -24.34
N PHE A 1067 -20.44 -14.87 -24.83
CA PHE A 1067 -18.99 -15.08 -25.00
C PHE A 1067 -18.57 -14.74 -26.43
N LEU A 1068 -17.46 -14.01 -26.56
CA LEU A 1068 -16.73 -13.85 -27.82
C LEU A 1068 -15.39 -14.58 -27.71
N PHE A 1069 -15.22 -15.59 -28.54
CA PHE A 1069 -13.96 -16.33 -28.67
C PHE A 1069 -13.18 -15.76 -29.85
N ILE A 1070 -11.97 -15.28 -29.61
CA ILE A 1070 -11.16 -14.54 -30.58
C ILE A 1070 -9.79 -15.20 -30.73
N ALA A 1071 -9.56 -15.89 -31.85
CA ALA A 1071 -8.21 -16.25 -32.27
C ALA A 1071 -7.62 -15.10 -33.09
N TYR A 1072 -6.56 -14.47 -32.59
CA TYR A 1072 -6.01 -13.26 -33.19
C TYR A 1072 -4.61 -13.43 -33.77
N SER A 1073 -4.33 -12.68 -34.85
CA SER A 1073 -2.96 -12.48 -35.37
C SER A 1073 -2.40 -11.19 -34.79
N GLY A 1074 -1.36 -11.29 -33.96
CA GLY A 1074 -0.80 -10.18 -33.20
C GLY A 1074 0.72 -10.21 -33.08
N GLU A 1075 1.43 -11.00 -33.91
CA GLU A 1075 2.86 -11.17 -33.68
C GLU A 1075 3.69 -9.95 -34.09
N GLY A 1076 4.51 -9.40 -33.18
CA GLY A 1076 5.52 -8.37 -33.49
C GLY A 1076 5.10 -6.95 -33.16
N THR A 1077 5.62 -5.99 -33.94
CA THR A 1077 5.25 -4.57 -33.84
C THR A 1077 4.58 -4.11 -35.14
N GLU A 1078 3.69 -3.13 -35.03
CA GLU A 1078 3.02 -2.48 -36.15
C GLU A 1078 3.24 -0.97 -36.02
N ASN A 1079 3.83 -0.36 -37.06
CA ASN A 1079 4.28 1.03 -37.00
C ASN A 1079 5.14 1.34 -35.76
N GLY A 1080 5.95 0.37 -35.32
CA GLY A 1080 6.76 0.44 -34.11
C GLY A 1080 5.93 0.72 -32.86
N VAL A 1081 4.75 0.14 -32.76
CA VAL A 1081 4.03 -0.09 -31.51
C VAL A 1081 3.91 -1.60 -31.40
N PRO A 1082 4.16 -2.22 -30.23
CA PRO A 1082 3.87 -3.65 -30.05
C PRO A 1082 2.45 -3.93 -30.53
N ALA A 1083 2.27 -4.97 -31.33
CA ALA A 1083 0.95 -5.46 -31.67
C ALA A 1083 0.41 -6.14 -30.40
N TYR A 1084 -0.11 -5.32 -29.48
CA TYR A 1084 -0.80 -5.80 -28.28
C TYR A 1084 -1.97 -6.71 -28.71
N PRO A 1085 -2.48 -7.57 -27.80
CA PRO A 1085 -3.77 -8.20 -28.00
C PRO A 1085 -4.74 -7.15 -28.54
N PRO A 1086 -5.45 -7.45 -29.64
CA PRO A 1086 -6.21 -6.44 -30.35
C PRO A 1086 -7.14 -5.73 -29.37
N ASP A 1087 -7.13 -4.40 -29.43
CA ASP A 1087 -8.04 -3.55 -28.66
C ASP A 1087 -9.46 -4.06 -28.90
N VAL A 1088 -9.99 -4.71 -27.88
CA VAL A 1088 -11.22 -5.50 -27.99
C VAL A 1088 -12.40 -4.58 -28.29
N GLU A 1089 -12.36 -3.34 -27.82
CA GLU A 1089 -13.36 -2.33 -28.12
C GLU A 1089 -13.29 -1.91 -29.60
N LYS A 1090 -12.08 -1.73 -30.15
CA LYS A 1090 -11.91 -1.52 -31.61
C LYS A 1090 -12.41 -2.71 -32.44
N LEU A 1091 -12.25 -3.95 -31.97
CA LEU A 1091 -12.83 -5.11 -32.65
C LEU A 1091 -14.36 -5.11 -32.63
N THR A 1092 -14.99 -4.60 -31.56
CA THR A 1092 -16.46 -4.47 -31.51
C THR A 1092 -17.01 -3.32 -32.36
N THR A 1093 -16.20 -2.30 -32.65
CA THR A 1093 -16.57 -1.18 -33.56
C THR A 1093 -16.43 -1.53 -35.04
N ALA A 1094 -15.61 -2.51 -35.40
CA ALA A 1094 -15.46 -2.99 -36.78
C ALA A 1094 -16.76 -3.57 -37.37
N ARG A 1095 -17.68 -4.08 -36.52
CA ARG A 1095 -19.00 -4.59 -36.95
C ARG A 1095 -20.12 -3.61 -36.62
N ALA A 1096 -20.80 -3.11 -37.65
CA ALA A 1096 -21.99 -2.27 -37.48
C ALA A 1096 -23.06 -2.99 -36.63
N GLY A 1097 -23.42 -2.42 -35.48
CA GLY A 1097 -24.42 -2.94 -34.54
C GLY A 1097 -23.86 -3.59 -33.26
N PHE A 1098 -22.55 -3.85 -33.16
CA PHE A 1098 -21.90 -4.36 -31.95
C PHE A 1098 -21.56 -3.23 -30.96
N ALA A 1099 -20.88 -2.18 -31.41
CA ALA A 1099 -20.42 -1.07 -30.57
C ALA A 1099 -21.51 -0.22 -29.88
N GLY A 1100 -22.78 -0.35 -30.29
CA GLY A 1100 -23.89 0.37 -29.65
C GLY A 1100 -24.68 -0.46 -28.62
N ASN A 1101 -24.50 -1.79 -28.59
CA ASN A 1101 -25.36 -2.72 -27.86
C ASN A 1101 -24.61 -3.68 -26.92
N LEU A 1102 -23.27 -3.74 -27.02
CA LEU A 1102 -22.45 -4.69 -26.26
C LEU A 1102 -21.46 -3.98 -25.35
N SER A 1103 -21.48 -4.32 -24.07
CA SER A 1103 -20.53 -3.87 -23.04
C SER A 1103 -19.56 -5.00 -22.73
N ILE A 1104 -18.28 -4.80 -22.97
CA ILE A 1104 -17.23 -5.78 -22.61
C ILE A 1104 -17.07 -5.76 -21.09
N GLU A 1105 -17.11 -6.93 -20.47
CA GLU A 1105 -17.09 -7.09 -19.02
C GLU A 1105 -15.77 -7.67 -18.52
N ALA A 1106 -15.15 -8.55 -19.30
CA ALA A 1106 -13.86 -9.16 -18.99
C ALA A 1106 -13.17 -9.66 -20.27
N VAL A 1107 -11.84 -9.64 -20.25
CA VAL A 1107 -10.96 -10.18 -21.30
C VAL A 1107 -10.05 -11.24 -20.67
N VAL A 1108 -10.04 -12.44 -21.24
CA VAL A 1108 -9.19 -13.57 -20.79
C VAL A 1108 -8.22 -13.91 -21.91
N ASP A 1109 -6.94 -13.63 -21.71
CA ASP A 1109 -5.86 -13.93 -22.65
C ASP A 1109 -5.18 -15.26 -22.30
N LEU A 1110 -5.08 -16.14 -23.30
CA LEU A 1110 -4.58 -17.52 -23.16
C LEU A 1110 -3.31 -17.69 -23.99
N ARG A 1111 -2.17 -17.92 -23.32
CA ARG A 1111 -0.86 -18.07 -23.97
C ARG A 1111 0.09 -18.91 -23.13
N GLY A 1112 0.87 -19.81 -23.74
CA GLY A 1112 1.90 -20.56 -23.01
C GLY A 1112 1.39 -21.39 -21.82
N VAL A 1113 0.32 -22.17 -22.00
CA VAL A 1113 -0.41 -22.84 -20.91
C VAL A 1113 -0.03 -24.30 -20.67
N ALA A 1114 0.75 -24.91 -21.57
CA ALA A 1114 1.06 -26.34 -21.56
C ALA A 1114 2.53 -26.67 -21.20
N ALA A 1115 3.43 -25.69 -21.14
CA ALA A 1115 4.84 -25.90 -20.77
C ALA A 1115 5.44 -24.67 -20.05
N GLY A 1116 6.49 -24.93 -19.26
CA GLY A 1116 7.23 -23.93 -18.49
C GLY A 1116 8.11 -24.60 -17.42
N GLU A 1117 9.12 -23.90 -16.90
CA GLU A 1117 10.06 -24.44 -15.90
C GLU A 1117 9.44 -24.60 -14.51
N GLY A 1118 8.36 -23.87 -14.21
CA GLY A 1118 7.70 -23.89 -12.91
C GLY A 1118 6.58 -24.93 -12.77
N ASN A 1119 6.00 -24.96 -11.57
CA ASN A 1119 4.96 -25.93 -11.17
C ASN A 1119 3.61 -25.27 -10.87
N GLN A 1120 3.43 -24.01 -11.24
CA GLN A 1120 2.23 -23.23 -10.92
C GLN A 1120 1.70 -22.51 -12.14
N LEU A 1121 0.39 -22.33 -12.20
CA LEU A 1121 -0.25 -21.44 -13.16
C LEU A 1121 -0.01 -19.98 -12.73
N VAL A 1122 0.39 -19.15 -13.68
CA VAL A 1122 0.57 -17.72 -13.48
C VAL A 1122 -0.71 -16.99 -13.92
N ILE A 1123 -1.31 -16.27 -12.98
CA ILE A 1123 -2.44 -15.38 -13.23
C ILE A 1123 -1.88 -13.96 -13.30
N GLU A 1124 -1.81 -13.40 -14.50
CA GLU A 1124 -1.41 -12.01 -14.74
C GLU A 1124 -2.64 -11.11 -14.65
N ALA A 1125 -2.76 -10.38 -13.55
CA ALA A 1125 -3.86 -9.46 -13.34
C ALA A 1125 -3.62 -8.17 -14.14
N GLY A 1126 -4.20 -8.09 -15.34
CA GLY A 1126 -4.26 -6.89 -16.19
C GLY A 1126 -5.24 -5.85 -15.62
N GLY A 1127 -4.89 -5.31 -14.44
CA GLY A 1127 -5.66 -4.28 -13.75
C GLY A 1127 -6.85 -4.77 -12.91
N SER A 1128 -7.46 -5.94 -13.16
CA SER A 1128 -8.61 -6.40 -12.35
C SER A 1128 -8.27 -7.41 -11.27
N LEU A 1129 -8.43 -6.99 -10.01
CA LEU A 1129 -8.30 -7.86 -8.84
C LEU A 1129 -9.44 -8.87 -8.78
N ARG A 1130 -10.67 -8.45 -9.09
CA ARG A 1130 -11.85 -9.30 -9.02
C ARG A 1130 -11.76 -10.46 -10.01
N LEU A 1131 -11.24 -10.19 -11.22
CA LEU A 1131 -11.01 -11.23 -12.22
C LEU A 1131 -9.92 -12.19 -11.76
N ALA A 1132 -8.79 -11.67 -11.27
CA ALA A 1132 -7.75 -12.52 -10.73
C ALA A 1132 -8.21 -13.39 -9.53
N ASP A 1133 -8.98 -12.81 -8.60
CA ASP A 1133 -9.54 -13.52 -7.45
C ASP A 1133 -10.50 -14.64 -7.89
N LEU A 1134 -11.29 -14.44 -8.95
CA LEU A 1134 -12.16 -15.48 -9.52
C LEU A 1134 -11.35 -16.67 -10.06
N PHE A 1135 -10.25 -16.40 -10.77
CA PHE A 1135 -9.37 -17.46 -11.30
C PHE A 1135 -8.61 -18.18 -10.17
N GLU A 1136 -8.13 -17.45 -9.15
CA GLU A 1136 -7.52 -18.05 -7.96
C GLU A 1136 -8.51 -18.90 -7.17
N GLU A 1137 -9.74 -18.41 -7.01
CA GLU A 1137 -10.80 -19.15 -6.35
C GLU A 1137 -11.11 -20.44 -7.14
N SER A 1138 -11.25 -20.34 -8.46
CA SER A 1138 -11.46 -21.48 -9.35
C SER A 1138 -10.33 -22.51 -9.23
N ALA A 1139 -9.08 -22.06 -9.18
CA ALA A 1139 -7.93 -22.91 -8.97
C ALA A 1139 -7.89 -23.57 -7.59
N SER A 1140 -8.16 -22.81 -6.53
CA SER A 1140 -8.21 -23.36 -5.16
C SER A 1140 -9.29 -24.44 -5.02
N ARG A 1141 -10.41 -24.28 -5.72
CA ARG A 1141 -11.53 -25.24 -5.75
C ARG A 1141 -11.18 -26.53 -6.50
N LEU A 1142 -10.22 -26.46 -7.42
CA LEU A 1142 -9.70 -27.59 -8.21
C LEU A 1142 -8.39 -28.15 -7.64
N ASN A 1143 -7.83 -27.55 -6.60
CA ASN A 1143 -6.49 -27.84 -6.05
C ASN A 1143 -5.34 -27.62 -7.06
N ALA A 1144 -5.53 -26.69 -8.00
CA ALA A 1144 -4.48 -26.28 -8.91
C ALA A 1144 -3.54 -25.25 -8.23
N PRO A 1145 -2.22 -25.46 -8.25
CA PRO A 1145 -1.27 -24.49 -7.71
C PRO A 1145 -1.20 -23.27 -8.62
N VAL A 1146 -1.38 -22.08 -8.05
CA VAL A 1146 -1.35 -20.82 -8.78
C VAL A 1146 -0.55 -19.77 -8.05
N THR A 1147 0.12 -18.92 -8.83
CA THR A 1147 0.75 -17.69 -8.37
C THR A 1147 0.21 -16.53 -9.17
N ARG A 1148 -0.11 -15.44 -8.48
CA ARG A 1148 -0.37 -14.17 -9.14
C ARG A 1148 0.96 -13.53 -9.50
N SER A 1149 1.26 -13.40 -10.78
CA SER A 1149 2.35 -12.53 -11.21
C SER A 1149 1.80 -11.11 -11.21
N GLY A 1150 2.36 -10.27 -10.35
CA GLY A 1150 2.10 -8.84 -10.42
C GLY A 1150 2.98 -8.24 -11.51
N GLU A 1151 2.44 -7.37 -12.35
CA GLU A 1151 3.30 -6.36 -12.95
C GLU A 1151 4.01 -5.61 -11.81
N PRO A 1152 5.30 -5.23 -11.98
CA PRO A 1152 6.00 -4.44 -10.98
C PRO A 1152 5.12 -3.28 -10.54
N VAL A 1153 4.99 -3.09 -9.22
CA VAL A 1153 4.18 -2.00 -8.66
C VAL A 1153 4.81 -0.69 -9.11
N ASP A 1154 4.30 -0.10 -10.18
CA ASP A 1154 4.71 1.23 -10.57
C ASP A 1154 4.06 2.25 -9.62
N ILE A 1155 4.70 2.42 -8.46
CA ILE A 1155 4.32 3.39 -7.44
C ILE A 1155 4.43 4.82 -7.98
N SER A 1156 5.12 5.04 -9.11
CA SER A 1156 5.22 6.34 -9.75
C SER A 1156 3.89 6.79 -10.37
N ILE A 1157 3.00 5.84 -10.71
CA ILE A 1157 1.65 6.13 -11.19
C ILE A 1157 0.74 6.63 -10.05
N VAL A 1158 0.96 6.18 -8.81
CA VAL A 1158 0.28 6.71 -7.61
C VAL A 1158 0.58 8.20 -7.40
N PHE A 1159 1.60 8.76 -8.04
CA PHE A 1159 2.04 10.15 -7.90
C PHE A 1159 2.27 10.88 -9.24
N ASP A 1160 1.61 10.41 -10.30
CA ASP A 1160 1.50 11.11 -11.59
C ASP A 1160 2.86 11.36 -12.26
N ARG A 1161 3.58 10.27 -12.53
CA ARG A 1161 4.76 10.27 -13.41
C ARG A 1161 4.52 9.28 -14.55
N SER A 1162 4.15 9.82 -15.69
CA SER A 1162 3.86 9.10 -16.93
C SER A 1162 5.00 8.18 -17.36
N GLN A 1163 4.71 6.89 -17.55
CA GLN A 1163 5.13 6.23 -18.78
C GLN A 1163 3.94 6.28 -19.75
N THR A 1164 4.10 7.06 -20.81
CA THR A 1164 3.12 7.30 -21.89
C THR A 1164 2.91 6.11 -22.83
N ASN A 1165 3.32 4.90 -22.46
CA ASN A 1165 3.42 3.77 -23.40
C ASN A 1165 2.63 2.51 -23.01
N SER A 1166 2.02 2.43 -21.83
CA SER A 1166 1.02 1.40 -21.56
C SER A 1166 -0.34 1.99 -21.91
N GLY A 1167 -0.85 1.71 -23.12
CA GLY A 1167 -2.21 2.08 -23.48
C GLY A 1167 -3.16 1.59 -22.40
N GLY A 1168 -4.01 2.48 -21.89
CA GLY A 1168 -5.00 2.10 -20.89
C GLY A 1168 -5.89 0.99 -21.39
N GLN A 1169 -6.28 0.07 -20.50
CA GLN A 1169 -7.21 -0.99 -20.85
C GLN A 1169 -8.64 -0.54 -20.55
N ASP A 1170 -9.49 -0.52 -21.57
CA ASP A 1170 -10.89 -0.11 -21.44
C ASP A 1170 -11.77 -1.18 -20.74
N ALA A 1171 -11.26 -2.42 -20.61
CA ALA A 1171 -11.92 -3.52 -19.90
C ALA A 1171 -10.96 -4.34 -19.01
N PRO A 1172 -11.44 -4.90 -17.87
CA PRO A 1172 -10.71 -5.86 -17.04
C PRO A 1172 -10.06 -7.00 -17.84
N GLN A 1173 -8.73 -7.15 -17.79
CA GLN A 1173 -8.02 -8.26 -18.44
C GLN A 1173 -7.33 -9.20 -17.43
N VAL A 1174 -7.30 -10.49 -17.75
CA VAL A 1174 -6.43 -11.47 -17.09
C VAL A 1174 -5.68 -12.30 -18.12
N GLY A 1175 -4.38 -12.46 -17.92
CA GLY A 1175 -3.54 -13.38 -18.67
C GLY A 1175 -3.37 -14.69 -17.91
N ILE A 1176 -3.54 -15.82 -18.59
CA ILE A 1176 -3.35 -17.15 -18.02
C ILE A 1176 -2.20 -17.84 -18.75
N ARG A 1177 -1.12 -18.09 -18.01
CA ARG A 1177 0.14 -18.65 -18.53
C ARG A 1177 0.72 -19.65 -17.53
N TRP A 1178 1.65 -20.50 -17.96
CA TRP A 1178 2.39 -21.36 -17.04
C TRP A 1178 3.70 -20.69 -16.59
N GLU A 1179 4.13 -20.89 -15.34
CA GLU A 1179 5.38 -20.30 -14.83
C GLU A 1179 6.60 -20.72 -15.68
N GLY A 1180 7.30 -19.75 -16.26
CA GLY A 1180 8.49 -19.94 -17.09
C GLY A 1180 8.21 -20.39 -18.53
N TRP A 1181 7.01 -20.15 -19.07
CA TRP A 1181 6.65 -20.49 -20.45
C TRP A 1181 7.54 -19.76 -21.49
N GLU A 1182 8.06 -18.58 -21.17
CA GLU A 1182 8.89 -17.74 -22.05
C GLU A 1182 10.27 -18.35 -22.36
N ALA A 1183 10.70 -19.34 -21.58
CA ALA A 1183 12.00 -19.98 -21.74
C ALA A 1183 12.15 -20.66 -23.11
N SER A 1184 11.05 -21.25 -23.61
CA SER A 1184 11.00 -21.90 -24.92
C SER A 1184 10.36 -21.03 -26.01
N ALA A 1185 9.59 -20.00 -25.64
CA ALA A 1185 8.86 -19.14 -26.56
C ALA A 1185 9.78 -18.55 -27.64
N ARG A 1186 9.29 -18.53 -28.89
CA ARG A 1186 10.01 -18.10 -30.09
C ARG A 1186 11.29 -18.87 -30.43
N THR A 1187 11.53 -20.04 -29.83
CA THR A 1187 12.69 -20.89 -30.15
C THR A 1187 12.28 -22.20 -30.80
N ALA A 1188 13.20 -22.88 -31.49
CA ALA A 1188 12.92 -24.21 -32.05
C ALA A 1188 12.57 -25.29 -30.99
N ALA A 1189 12.84 -25.03 -29.70
CA ALA A 1189 12.51 -25.94 -28.61
C ALA A 1189 11.01 -25.95 -28.24
N ASP A 1190 10.23 -25.00 -28.74
CA ASP A 1190 8.79 -24.93 -28.54
C ASP A 1190 8.03 -25.87 -29.49
N ALA A 1191 8.07 -27.15 -29.15
CA ALA A 1191 7.52 -28.25 -29.93
C ALA A 1191 6.55 -29.10 -29.09
N VAL A 1192 5.70 -29.89 -29.75
CA VAL A 1192 4.67 -30.71 -29.08
C VAL A 1192 5.27 -31.65 -28.02
N GLN A 1193 6.51 -32.11 -28.23
CA GLN A 1193 7.17 -33.05 -27.33
C GLN A 1193 7.62 -32.43 -25.99
N THR A 1194 7.65 -31.10 -25.89
CA THR A 1194 8.03 -30.38 -24.65
C THR A 1194 6.83 -30.00 -23.80
N LEU A 1195 5.61 -30.31 -24.26
CA LEU A 1195 4.36 -30.02 -23.56
C LEU A 1195 4.07 -31.06 -22.48
N ASP A 1196 3.39 -30.63 -21.43
CA ASP A 1196 2.92 -31.45 -20.33
C ASP A 1196 1.39 -31.41 -20.28
N GLU A 1197 0.78 -32.56 -20.56
CA GLU A 1197 -0.67 -32.74 -20.57
C GLU A 1197 -1.31 -32.35 -19.21
N SER A 1198 -0.64 -32.64 -18.09
CA SER A 1198 -1.17 -32.32 -16.76
C SER A 1198 -1.24 -30.82 -16.50
N LYS A 1199 -0.32 -30.05 -17.11
CA LYS A 1199 -0.33 -28.58 -17.04
C LYS A 1199 -1.49 -28.02 -17.84
N LEU A 1200 -1.70 -28.54 -19.05
CA LEU A 1200 -2.81 -28.17 -19.92
C LEU A 1200 -4.17 -28.54 -19.30
N GLU A 1201 -4.29 -29.71 -18.68
CA GLU A 1201 -5.49 -30.14 -17.95
C GLU A 1201 -5.81 -29.18 -16.80
N SER A 1202 -4.82 -28.88 -15.97
CA SER A 1202 -4.96 -27.96 -14.84
C SER A 1202 -5.38 -26.56 -15.29
N ALA A 1203 -4.69 -26.00 -16.30
CA ALA A 1203 -5.04 -24.70 -16.87
C ALA A 1203 -6.48 -24.71 -17.45
N GLY A 1204 -6.82 -25.74 -18.23
CA GLY A 1204 -8.12 -25.88 -18.87
C GLY A 1204 -9.27 -25.97 -17.88
N GLN A 1205 -9.14 -26.79 -16.83
CA GLN A 1205 -10.15 -26.90 -15.78
C GLN A 1205 -10.34 -25.59 -15.02
N VAL A 1206 -9.26 -24.88 -14.68
CA VAL A 1206 -9.33 -23.58 -13.99
C VAL A 1206 -10.02 -22.53 -14.84
N VAL A 1207 -9.59 -22.36 -16.10
CA VAL A 1207 -10.17 -21.38 -17.01
C VAL A 1207 -11.64 -21.69 -17.28
N THR A 1208 -11.98 -22.96 -17.53
CA THR A 1208 -13.37 -23.38 -17.76
C THR A 1208 -14.27 -23.03 -16.57
N LEU A 1209 -13.83 -23.33 -15.35
CA LEU A 1209 -14.60 -23.03 -14.14
C LEU A 1209 -14.79 -21.52 -13.93
N ALA A 1210 -13.75 -20.73 -14.17
CA ALA A 1210 -13.81 -19.28 -14.08
C ALA A 1210 -14.80 -18.72 -15.11
N LEU A 1211 -14.73 -19.14 -16.38
CA LEU A 1211 -15.65 -18.71 -17.43
C LEU A 1211 -17.11 -19.12 -17.17
N MET A 1212 -17.35 -20.35 -16.72
CA MET A 1212 -18.70 -20.82 -16.35
C MET A 1212 -19.29 -20.03 -15.17
N THR A 1213 -18.44 -19.57 -14.26
CA THR A 1213 -18.86 -18.73 -13.14
C THR A 1213 -19.18 -17.32 -13.65
N LEU A 1214 -18.24 -16.73 -14.40
CA LEU A 1214 -18.34 -15.39 -14.97
C LEU A 1214 -19.57 -15.21 -15.86
N GLY A 1215 -19.85 -16.18 -16.73
CA GLY A 1215 -21.00 -16.13 -17.64
C GLY A 1215 -22.37 -16.32 -16.98
N ARG A 1216 -22.43 -16.64 -15.69
CA ARG A 1216 -23.67 -16.88 -14.92
C ARG A 1216 -23.87 -15.94 -13.75
N GLU A 1217 -22.85 -15.16 -13.38
CA GLU A 1217 -23.01 -14.12 -12.38
C GLU A 1217 -23.79 -12.95 -12.94
N ASP A 1218 -24.94 -12.63 -12.33
CA ASP A 1218 -25.79 -11.53 -12.76
C ASP A 1218 -25.10 -10.16 -12.62
N ASN A 1219 -24.25 -10.02 -11.60
CA ASN A 1219 -23.53 -8.78 -11.28
C ASN A 1219 -22.02 -9.04 -11.25
N TYR A 1220 -21.45 -9.44 -12.39
CA TYR A 1220 -20.01 -9.34 -12.60
C TYR A 1220 -19.65 -7.99 -13.21
#